data_AF-A0AAV9T940-F1
#
_entry.id   AF-A0AAV9T940-F1
#
_cell.length_a   1.000
_cell.length_b   1.000
_cell.length_c   1.000
_cell.angle_alpha   90.00
_cell.angle_beta   90.00
_cell.angle_gamma   90.00
#
_symmetry.space_group_name_H-M   'P 1'
#
loop_
_entity.id
_entity.type
_entity.pdbx_description
1 polymer ?
#
loop_
_entity_poly.entity_id
_entity_poly.type
_entity_poly.pdbx_seq_one_letter_code
_entity_poly.pdbx_strand_id
1 'polypeptide(L)'
;NAPRVFLIDKPPVVASNISRFLRAHCLWKPNVVKAPPSYCKMPREIITVQAGQCGNSIGSQFWQQLCQEHGINQDGNLEDFATEGGDRKDVFYYQSDDTRYIPRAILVDLEPRVIQGIQSGPYKNIYNPENFYVGKNGVGAANNWGDGYQTGEVVYEDIMEMIDREADGSDSLEGFMMLHSIAGGTGSGLGSFLLERLNDRFPKKIIQTYSVFPDTTNAGDVVVHPYNSVLAMRRLTQNADSVVVLDNGALSRIAADRLHVQEPSFAQTNQLVSTVMSASTTTLRYPGYMHNDLVSILASLIPTPRCHFLMTAYTPFTGDQVEQAKTVRKTTVLDVMRRLLQPKNRMVSTQPGKKSCYISILNVIQGEVDPTDVHKSLLRIRERRLATFIPWGPASIQVALTKRSPYIPMAHRVSGLMLANHTSIATLFKRILRQYDGMRKRNAFMEGYKKTAPFAENLDEFDEAREVVSDLIQEYEAAEDSDYLNPDTGDKATRLLDLAYKTGLGELSNTLFSRYHITSHQHNPIKTFRSIQTAEFYSFDTVPSNESTTATNTTKMTQSKADKINEVQSNLPLPEQPPVASDWQSADATKVNVGSGGNAEAPIGRDTAATSGLREPASKANEDLSSVGRQGVEGLSGPPKDAAAK
;
A
#
# COMPACT_ATOMS: atom_id res chain seq x y z
N ASN A 1 41.89 -22.31 -80.07
CA ASN A 1 40.66 -21.99 -80.84
C ASN A 1 39.54 -21.59 -79.89
N ALA A 2 38.83 -20.53 -80.21
CA ALA A 2 37.73 -19.98 -79.39
C ALA A 2 36.37 -20.68 -79.72
N PRO A 3 35.19 -20.21 -79.27
CA PRO A 3 34.39 -20.94 -78.28
C PRO A 3 32.99 -21.36 -78.77
N ARG A 4 32.20 -22.10 -77.97
CA ARG A 4 30.72 -21.97 -77.90
C ARG A 4 30.02 -22.78 -76.79
N VAL A 5 29.24 -22.03 -76.01
CA VAL A 5 27.99 -22.30 -75.25
C VAL A 5 27.17 -23.54 -75.67
N PHE A 6 26.67 -24.35 -74.72
CA PHE A 6 25.24 -24.49 -74.37
C PHE A 6 24.96 -25.50 -73.20
N LEU A 7 24.13 -25.05 -72.25
CA LEU A 7 23.30 -25.79 -71.26
C LEU A 7 23.92 -26.84 -70.30
N ILE A 8 23.72 -26.60 -68.99
CA ILE A 8 23.88 -27.59 -67.91
C ILE A 8 22.57 -27.64 -67.12
N ASP A 9 21.85 -28.75 -67.18
CA ASP A 9 20.77 -29.10 -66.26
C ASP A 9 21.28 -30.05 -65.16
N LYS A 10 21.14 -29.66 -63.89
CA LYS A 10 21.26 -30.56 -62.73
C LYS A 10 20.44 -30.04 -61.52
N PRO A 11 19.46 -30.81 -61.03
CA PRO A 11 18.95 -30.67 -59.68
C PRO A 11 19.74 -31.57 -58.69
N PRO A 12 20.17 -31.09 -57.51
CA PRO A 12 20.79 -31.93 -56.49
C PRO A 12 19.81 -32.38 -55.40
N VAL A 13 19.60 -33.69 -55.38
CA VAL A 13 19.34 -34.57 -54.22
C VAL A 13 19.55 -33.93 -52.84
N VAL A 14 18.47 -33.69 -52.09
CA VAL A 14 18.48 -33.53 -50.62
C VAL A 14 17.33 -34.33 -50.00
N ALA A 15 17.47 -35.67 -50.00
CA ALA A 15 16.47 -36.60 -49.45
C ALA A 15 17.11 -37.80 -48.74
N SER A 16 18.05 -37.54 -47.81
CA SER A 16 18.73 -38.62 -47.06
C SER A 16 19.04 -38.32 -45.58
N ASN A 17 18.91 -37.09 -45.09
CA ASN A 17 19.27 -36.75 -43.69
C ASN A 17 18.08 -36.56 -42.72
N ILE A 18 16.83 -36.57 -43.20
CA ILE A 18 15.64 -36.35 -42.35
C ILE A 18 15.20 -37.63 -41.59
N SER A 19 15.54 -38.82 -42.08
CA SER A 19 15.12 -40.10 -41.49
C SER A 19 15.95 -40.57 -40.28
N ARG A 20 17.11 -39.96 -40.01
CA ARG A 20 17.97 -40.30 -38.86
C ARG A 20 17.69 -39.50 -37.60
N PHE A 21 17.21 -38.26 -37.73
CA PHE A 21 16.93 -37.39 -36.58
C PHE A 21 15.62 -37.74 -35.85
N LEU A 22 14.62 -38.25 -36.60
CA LEU A 22 13.28 -38.58 -36.07
C LEU A 22 13.16 -39.96 -35.38
N ARG A 23 14.25 -40.74 -35.24
CA ARG A 23 14.23 -42.02 -34.49
C ARG A 23 14.89 -41.99 -33.11
N ALA A 24 15.52 -40.89 -32.72
CA ALA A 24 16.17 -40.76 -31.41
C ALA A 24 15.21 -40.30 -30.27
N HIS A 25 14.03 -39.77 -30.60
CA HIS A 25 13.18 -39.05 -29.65
C HIS A 25 11.96 -39.81 -29.08
N CYS A 26 11.79 -41.10 -29.39
CA CYS A 26 10.58 -41.87 -29.01
C CYS A 26 10.81 -43.06 -28.05
N LEU A 27 11.92 -43.07 -27.28
CA LEU A 27 12.17 -44.10 -26.27
C LEU A 27 12.67 -43.50 -24.95
N TRP A 28 11.75 -42.88 -24.20
CA TRP A 28 11.91 -42.73 -22.76
C TRP A 28 10.58 -43.06 -22.07
N LYS A 29 10.59 -44.12 -21.24
CA LYS A 29 9.45 -44.47 -20.37
C LYS A 29 9.30 -43.40 -19.28
N PRO A 30 8.09 -43.19 -18.73
CA PRO A 30 7.91 -42.27 -17.61
C PRO A 30 8.48 -42.88 -16.33
N ASN A 31 9.78 -42.72 -16.12
CA ASN A 31 10.33 -42.77 -14.77
C ASN A 31 9.78 -41.56 -14.02
N VAL A 32 9.23 -41.80 -12.83
CA VAL A 32 8.79 -40.74 -11.91
C VAL A 32 10.04 -40.01 -11.40
N VAL A 33 10.48 -39.03 -12.19
CA VAL A 33 11.44 -38.02 -11.73
C VAL A 33 10.71 -37.24 -10.65
N LYS A 34 11.05 -37.52 -9.38
CA LYS A 34 10.73 -36.60 -8.28
C LYS A 34 11.16 -35.22 -8.75
N ALA A 35 10.27 -34.23 -8.62
CA ALA A 35 10.63 -32.85 -8.89
C ALA A 35 11.96 -32.55 -8.18
N PRO A 36 12.91 -31.83 -8.83
CA PRO A 36 14.07 -31.34 -8.12
C PRO A 36 13.57 -30.61 -6.87
N PRO A 37 14.29 -30.71 -5.72
CA PRO A 37 13.87 -30.01 -4.52
C PRO A 37 13.61 -28.55 -4.91
N SER A 38 12.38 -28.11 -4.65
CA SER A 38 11.90 -26.77 -5.01
C SER A 38 12.99 -25.77 -4.69
N TYR A 39 13.39 -24.95 -5.65
CA TYR A 39 14.41 -23.92 -5.47
C TYR A 39 14.07 -23.17 -4.19
N CYS A 40 14.77 -23.49 -3.11
CA CYS A 40 14.45 -22.97 -1.80
C CYS A 40 14.88 -21.53 -1.88
N LYS A 41 13.93 -20.64 -2.21
CA LYS A 41 14.14 -19.20 -2.14
C LYS A 41 14.57 -18.99 -0.70
N MET A 42 15.85 -18.69 -0.50
CA MET A 42 16.42 -18.47 0.82
C MET A 42 15.52 -17.49 1.56
N PRO A 43 15.28 -17.70 2.87
CA PRO A 43 14.41 -16.83 3.64
C PRO A 43 14.84 -15.37 3.45
N ARG A 44 13.84 -14.48 3.48
CA ARG A 44 14.02 -13.04 3.34
C ARG A 44 13.43 -12.43 4.59
N GLU A 45 14.21 -12.45 5.66
CA GLU A 45 13.72 -12.07 6.98
C GLU A 45 13.54 -10.55 7.09
N ILE A 46 12.54 -10.11 7.83
CA ILE A 46 12.26 -8.70 8.09
C ILE A 46 12.21 -8.49 9.61
N ILE A 47 13.09 -7.65 10.12
CA ILE A 47 13.10 -7.28 11.54
C ILE A 47 12.16 -6.10 11.75
N THR A 48 11.20 -6.25 12.66
CA THR A 48 10.22 -5.20 12.99
C THR A 48 10.66 -4.43 14.21
N VAL A 49 10.98 -3.14 14.06
CA VAL A 49 11.41 -2.25 15.15
C VAL A 49 10.24 -1.37 15.58
N GLN A 50 9.79 -1.49 16.83
CA GLN A 50 8.65 -0.77 17.38
C GLN A 50 9.14 0.32 18.34
N ALA A 51 8.89 1.59 18.02
CA ALA A 51 9.42 2.73 18.76
C ALA A 51 8.33 3.56 19.43
N GLY A 52 8.33 3.54 20.76
CA GLY A 52 7.44 4.32 21.62
C GLY A 52 5.99 3.82 21.65
N GLN A 53 5.19 4.43 22.55
CA GLN A 53 3.81 4.02 22.85
C GLN A 53 2.96 3.66 21.63
N CYS A 54 2.97 4.50 20.59
CA CYS A 54 2.14 4.29 19.40
C CYS A 54 2.65 3.11 18.55
N GLY A 55 3.96 3.02 18.34
CA GLY A 55 4.60 1.91 17.61
C GLY A 55 4.36 0.56 18.27
N ASN A 56 4.60 0.48 19.59
CA ASN A 56 4.36 -0.72 20.40
C ASN A 56 2.87 -1.11 20.43
N SER A 57 1.95 -0.13 20.52
CA SER A 57 0.50 -0.41 20.53
C SER A 57 0.01 -1.00 19.20
N ILE A 58 0.43 -0.43 18.07
CA ILE A 58 0.08 -0.92 16.73
C ILE A 58 0.76 -2.26 16.46
N GLY A 59 2.05 -2.37 16.80
CA GLY A 59 2.83 -3.60 16.67
C GLY A 59 2.21 -4.78 17.42
N SER A 60 1.70 -4.55 18.64
CA SER A 60 0.98 -5.58 19.38
C SER A 60 -0.27 -6.10 18.65
N GLN A 61 -1.04 -5.21 18.00
CA GLN A 61 -2.23 -5.59 17.22
C GLN A 61 -1.87 -6.23 15.88
N PHE A 62 -0.75 -5.85 15.28
CA PHE A 62 -0.22 -6.46 14.05
C PHE A 62 0.20 -7.91 14.30
N TRP A 63 0.98 -8.19 15.34
CA TRP A 63 1.40 -9.56 15.66
C TRP A 63 0.23 -10.45 16.07
N GLN A 64 -0.78 -9.92 16.76
CA GLN A 64 -2.02 -10.65 17.06
C GLN A 64 -2.75 -11.09 15.78
N GLN A 65 -2.88 -10.19 14.81
CA GLN A 65 -3.48 -10.47 13.51
C GLN A 65 -2.67 -11.51 12.72
N LEU A 66 -1.33 -11.39 12.72
CA LEU A 66 -0.47 -12.38 12.07
C LEU A 66 -0.58 -13.77 12.70
N CYS A 67 -0.61 -13.88 14.04
CA CYS A 67 -0.76 -15.17 14.71
C CYS A 67 -2.06 -15.86 14.28
N GLN A 68 -3.18 -15.13 14.25
CA GLN A 68 -4.47 -15.65 13.76
C GLN A 68 -4.42 -16.05 12.28
N GLU A 69 -3.73 -15.28 11.43
CA GLU A 69 -3.61 -15.59 10.00
C GLU A 69 -2.72 -16.79 9.70
N HIS A 70 -1.74 -17.08 10.55
CA HIS A 70 -0.80 -18.18 10.38
C HIS A 70 -1.15 -19.43 11.21
N GLY A 71 -2.22 -19.39 12.00
CA GLY A 71 -2.63 -20.49 12.88
C GLY A 71 -1.68 -20.72 14.05
N ILE A 72 -1.07 -19.64 14.56
CA ILE A 72 -0.17 -19.65 15.72
C ILE A 72 -0.97 -19.20 16.94
N ASN A 73 -0.85 -19.93 18.04
CA ASN A 73 -1.57 -19.66 19.27
C ASN A 73 -0.90 -18.58 20.15
N GLN A 74 -1.52 -18.24 21.28
CA GLN A 74 -1.09 -17.13 22.15
C GLN A 74 0.26 -17.40 22.85
N ASP A 75 0.71 -18.66 22.88
CA ASP A 75 2.01 -19.09 23.42
C ASP A 75 3.10 -19.21 22.34
N GLY A 76 2.76 -18.92 21.08
CA GLY A 76 3.68 -19.00 19.95
C GLY A 76 3.79 -20.40 19.33
N ASN A 77 2.95 -21.35 19.73
CA ASN A 77 2.92 -22.69 19.15
C ASN A 77 1.98 -22.75 17.94
N LEU A 78 2.37 -23.49 16.91
CA LEU A 78 1.53 -23.77 15.76
C LEU A 78 0.37 -24.71 16.16
N GLU A 79 -0.84 -24.38 15.75
CA GLU A 79 -2.02 -25.23 15.92
C GLU A 79 -1.98 -26.41 14.92
N ASP A 80 -2.47 -27.58 15.32
CA ASP A 80 -2.41 -28.82 14.50
C ASP A 80 -2.97 -28.62 13.08
N PHE A 81 -4.08 -27.88 12.97
CA PHE A 81 -4.75 -27.58 11.69
C PHE A 81 -3.94 -26.68 10.75
N ALA A 82 -2.87 -26.04 11.23
CA ALA A 82 -2.04 -25.11 10.48
C ALA A 82 -0.72 -25.72 9.96
N THR A 83 -0.45 -26.99 10.30
CA THR A 83 0.76 -27.74 9.90
C THR A 83 0.94 -27.85 8.39
N GLU A 84 -0.15 -28.01 7.62
CA GLU A 84 -0.13 -28.08 6.15
C GLU A 84 -0.32 -26.71 5.46
N GLY A 85 -0.16 -25.61 6.22
CA GLY A 85 -0.28 -24.24 5.72
C GLY A 85 0.75 -23.92 4.64
N GLY A 86 0.27 -23.65 3.42
CA GLY A 86 1.09 -23.23 2.27
C GLY A 86 1.59 -21.78 2.35
N ASP A 87 1.84 -21.28 3.56
CA ASP A 87 2.24 -19.93 3.91
C ASP A 87 3.69 -19.88 4.41
N ARG A 88 4.32 -18.70 4.27
CA ARG A 88 5.70 -18.40 4.64
C ARG A 88 5.74 -17.69 5.99
N LYS A 89 6.11 -18.44 7.03
CA LYS A 89 6.24 -17.97 8.42
C LYS A 89 7.62 -17.37 8.68
N ASP A 90 8.64 -17.93 8.03
CA ASP A 90 10.08 -17.60 8.09
C ASP A 90 10.43 -16.11 7.88
N VAL A 91 9.65 -15.39 7.05
CA VAL A 91 9.84 -13.96 6.78
C VAL A 91 9.73 -13.09 8.05
N PHE A 92 8.77 -13.41 8.92
CA PHE A 92 8.43 -12.59 10.10
C PHE A 92 8.66 -13.30 11.44
N TYR A 93 8.74 -14.63 11.44
CA TYR A 93 8.96 -15.44 12.64
C TYR A 93 10.29 -16.18 12.55
N TYR A 94 11.03 -16.15 13.66
CA TYR A 94 12.09 -17.10 13.96
C TYR A 94 11.46 -18.40 14.46
N GLN A 95 11.92 -19.54 13.97
CA GLN A 95 11.48 -20.85 14.43
C GLN A 95 12.46 -21.36 15.50
N SER A 96 11.99 -21.47 16.75
CA SER A 96 12.78 -21.94 17.89
C SER A 96 12.82 -23.47 17.96
N ASP A 97 11.68 -24.09 17.70
CA ASP A 97 11.44 -25.54 17.77
C ASP A 97 10.49 -25.94 16.63
N ASP A 98 10.28 -27.24 16.40
CA ASP A 98 9.40 -27.74 15.32
C ASP A 98 8.00 -27.09 15.31
N THR A 99 7.47 -26.71 16.48
CA THR A 99 6.16 -26.07 16.62
C THR A 99 6.19 -24.59 17.04
N ARG A 100 7.33 -24.05 17.49
CA ARG A 100 7.37 -22.75 18.19
C ARG A 100 7.94 -21.62 17.32
N TYR A 101 7.10 -20.61 17.09
CA TYR A 101 7.38 -19.43 16.29
C TYR A 101 7.43 -18.16 17.16
N ILE A 102 8.55 -17.43 17.07
CA ILE A 102 8.85 -16.21 17.82
C ILE A 102 8.90 -15.04 16.83
N PRO A 103 8.14 -13.94 17.01
CA PRO A 103 8.24 -12.77 16.13
C PRO A 103 9.65 -12.17 16.10
N ARG A 104 10.15 -11.85 14.90
CA ARG A 104 11.36 -11.03 14.68
C ARG A 104 11.04 -9.56 14.97
N ALA A 105 10.74 -9.28 16.22
CA ALA A 105 10.25 -7.99 16.71
C ALA A 105 11.12 -7.47 17.85
N ILE A 106 11.53 -6.21 17.72
CA ILE A 106 12.26 -5.44 18.73
C ILE A 106 11.33 -4.35 19.24
N LEU A 107 11.06 -4.33 20.55
CA LEU A 107 10.15 -3.38 21.19
C LEU A 107 10.95 -2.42 22.04
N VAL A 108 10.88 -1.14 21.69
CA VAL A 108 11.66 -0.06 22.31
C VAL A 108 10.70 0.98 22.88
N ASP A 109 10.79 1.22 24.18
CA ASP A 109 10.13 2.37 24.80
C ASP A 109 10.97 2.99 25.91
N LEU A 110 10.83 4.30 26.07
CA LEU A 110 11.44 5.01 27.21
C LEU A 110 10.50 4.99 28.42
N GLU A 111 9.22 4.66 28.21
CA GLU A 111 8.21 4.51 29.27
C GLU A 111 7.76 3.04 29.42
N PRO A 112 7.72 2.49 30.64
CA PRO A 112 7.41 1.07 30.84
C PRO A 112 5.94 0.70 30.56
N ARG A 113 5.02 1.67 30.56
CA ARG A 113 3.56 1.46 30.61
C ARG A 113 3.04 0.52 29.51
N VAL A 114 3.47 0.71 28.27
CA VAL A 114 2.96 -0.05 27.13
C VAL A 114 3.61 -1.43 27.05
N ILE A 115 4.92 -1.52 27.26
CA ILE A 115 5.65 -2.78 27.29
C ILE A 115 5.16 -3.68 28.43
N GLN A 116 4.92 -3.15 29.63
CA GLN A 116 4.29 -3.89 30.74
C GLN A 116 2.87 -4.39 30.39
N GLY A 117 2.10 -3.61 29.61
CA GLY A 117 0.80 -4.04 29.08
C GLY A 117 0.92 -5.21 28.10
N ILE A 118 1.97 -5.26 27.29
CA ILE A 118 2.26 -6.38 26.38
C ILE A 118 2.74 -7.61 27.17
N GLN A 119 3.64 -7.44 28.14
CA GLN A 119 4.19 -8.50 29.00
C GLN A 119 3.16 -9.10 29.98
N SER A 120 2.09 -8.37 30.31
CA SER A 120 0.93 -8.89 31.06
C SER A 120 -0.23 -9.35 30.19
N GLY A 121 -0.15 -9.10 28.88
CA GLY A 121 -1.20 -9.45 27.92
C GLY A 121 -1.25 -10.93 27.54
N PRO A 122 -2.28 -11.35 26.80
CA PRO A 122 -2.46 -12.75 26.38
C PRO A 122 -1.29 -13.29 25.56
N TYR A 123 -0.73 -12.47 24.66
CA TYR A 123 0.37 -12.85 23.76
C TYR A 123 1.76 -12.59 24.36
N LYS A 124 1.91 -12.50 25.69
CA LYS A 124 3.21 -12.23 26.33
C LYS A 124 4.29 -13.27 26.01
N ASN A 125 3.90 -14.52 25.76
CA ASN A 125 4.78 -15.67 25.62
C ASN A 125 5.36 -15.83 24.20
N ILE A 126 4.84 -15.10 23.20
CA ILE A 126 5.31 -15.18 21.81
C ILE A 126 6.64 -14.43 21.61
N TYR A 127 6.84 -13.32 22.31
CA TYR A 127 7.99 -12.43 22.10
C TYR A 127 9.25 -12.96 22.79
N ASN A 128 10.41 -12.73 22.18
CA ASN A 128 11.70 -12.96 22.85
C ASN A 128 11.86 -11.94 24.01
N PRO A 129 12.03 -12.38 25.28
CA PRO A 129 12.27 -11.47 26.41
C PRO A 129 13.48 -10.56 26.23
N GLU A 130 14.49 -10.99 25.47
CA GLU A 130 15.69 -10.20 25.21
C GLU A 130 15.49 -9.07 24.18
N ASN A 131 14.34 -9.03 23.50
CA ASN A 131 14.05 -8.01 22.48
C ASN A 131 13.21 -6.84 23.01
N PHE A 132 13.04 -6.74 24.33
CA PHE A 132 12.37 -5.63 25.00
C PHE A 132 13.39 -4.64 25.58
N TYR A 133 13.47 -3.45 25.01
CA TYR A 133 14.18 -2.33 25.61
C TYR A 133 13.20 -1.40 26.35
N VAL A 134 13.43 -1.22 27.65
CA VAL A 134 12.71 -0.27 28.51
C VAL A 134 13.70 0.70 29.14
N GLY A 135 13.44 2.01 29.03
CA GLY A 135 14.29 3.05 29.60
C GLY A 135 14.58 2.87 31.10
N LYS A 136 15.85 2.55 31.42
CA LYS A 136 16.34 2.19 32.78
C LYS A 136 15.96 3.19 33.89
N ASN A 137 15.81 4.48 33.54
CA ASN A 137 15.50 5.55 34.50
C ASN A 137 14.00 5.91 34.58
N GLY A 138 13.14 5.32 33.75
CA GLY A 138 11.71 5.68 33.65
C GLY A 138 11.42 7.11 33.17
N VAL A 139 12.46 7.85 32.72
CA VAL A 139 12.34 9.19 32.16
C VAL A 139 11.93 9.05 30.69
N GLY A 140 10.63 9.21 30.43
CA GLY A 140 10.10 9.29 29.07
C GLY A 140 10.52 10.59 28.37
N ALA A 141 10.42 10.60 27.03
CA ALA A 141 10.78 11.76 26.21
C ALA A 141 9.78 12.94 26.29
N ALA A 142 8.86 12.97 27.27
CA ALA A 142 7.98 14.10 27.59
C ALA A 142 7.28 14.81 26.41
N ASN A 143 6.95 14.07 25.35
CA ASN A 143 6.45 14.59 24.07
C ASN A 143 7.37 15.59 23.32
N ASN A 144 8.67 15.60 23.62
CA ASN A 144 9.70 16.41 22.99
C ASN A 144 10.63 15.51 22.13
N TRP A 145 10.79 15.84 20.85
CA TRP A 145 11.72 15.15 19.95
C TRP A 145 13.17 15.22 20.45
N GLY A 146 13.60 16.36 21.00
CA GLY A 146 14.98 16.57 21.44
C GLY A 146 15.38 15.67 22.61
N ASP A 147 14.47 15.50 23.59
CA ASP A 147 14.68 14.60 24.73
C ASP A 147 14.75 13.14 24.26
N GLY A 148 13.88 12.74 23.32
CA GLY A 148 13.88 11.41 22.72
C GLY A 148 15.15 11.12 21.91
N TYR A 149 15.64 12.11 21.15
CA TYR A 149 16.84 11.99 20.33
C TYR A 149 18.11 11.89 21.19
N GLN A 150 18.28 12.80 22.17
CA GLN A 150 19.39 12.77 23.11
C GLN A 150 19.40 11.49 23.96
N THR A 151 18.23 11.00 24.38
CA THR A 151 18.13 9.71 25.07
C THR A 151 18.56 8.57 24.14
N GLY A 152 18.25 8.65 22.84
CA GLY A 152 18.69 7.72 21.81
C GLY A 152 20.19 7.48 21.76
N GLU A 153 20.99 8.54 21.91
CA GLU A 153 22.45 8.43 21.97
C GLU A 153 22.93 7.65 23.21
N VAL A 154 22.29 7.84 24.37
CA VAL A 154 22.62 7.11 25.61
C VAL A 154 22.24 5.64 25.54
N VAL A 155 21.16 5.30 24.83
CA VAL A 155 20.65 3.91 24.70
C VAL A 155 21.08 3.22 23.41
N TYR A 156 21.98 3.85 22.64
CA TYR A 156 22.39 3.42 21.32
C TYR A 156 22.97 2.00 21.31
N GLU A 157 23.96 1.74 22.18
CA GLU A 157 24.65 0.44 22.26
C GLU A 157 23.67 -0.68 22.66
N ASP A 158 22.84 -0.47 23.69
CA ASP A 158 21.84 -1.46 24.16
C ASP A 158 20.88 -1.86 23.02
N ILE A 159 20.38 -0.89 22.24
CA ILE A 159 19.43 -1.16 21.15
C ILE A 159 20.14 -1.75 19.92
N MET A 160 21.34 -1.29 19.59
CA MET A 160 22.08 -1.82 18.45
C MET A 160 22.57 -3.25 18.69
N GLU A 161 22.95 -3.62 19.91
CA GLU A 161 23.29 -5.02 20.24
C GLU A 161 22.08 -5.95 20.00
N MET A 162 20.88 -5.53 20.38
CA MET A 162 19.64 -6.25 20.09
C MET A 162 19.35 -6.37 18.59
N ILE A 163 19.58 -5.29 17.81
CA ILE A 163 19.37 -5.28 16.36
C ILE A 163 20.40 -6.16 15.64
N ASP A 164 21.68 -6.04 15.99
CA ASP A 164 22.77 -6.81 15.39
C ASP A 164 22.58 -8.31 15.70
N ARG A 165 22.17 -8.69 16.91
CA ARG A 165 21.84 -10.08 17.26
C ARG A 165 20.73 -10.68 16.41
N GLU A 166 19.64 -9.94 16.19
CA GLU A 166 18.52 -10.40 15.33
C GLU A 166 18.92 -10.43 13.84
N ALA A 167 19.81 -9.52 13.42
CA ALA A 167 20.36 -9.47 12.07
C ALA A 167 21.32 -10.65 11.78
N ASP A 168 22.19 -10.98 12.74
CA ASP A 168 23.08 -12.15 12.67
C ASP A 168 22.31 -13.48 12.81
N GLY A 169 21.17 -13.46 13.50
CA GLY A 169 20.18 -14.56 13.56
C GLY A 169 19.25 -14.68 12.35
N SER A 170 19.60 -14.06 11.21
CA SER A 170 18.84 -14.09 9.96
C SER A 170 19.75 -14.52 8.79
N ASP A 171 19.39 -15.58 8.07
CA ASP A 171 20.21 -16.13 6.97
C ASP A 171 20.37 -15.12 5.83
N SER A 172 19.31 -14.35 5.53
CA SER A 172 19.32 -13.34 4.47
C SER A 172 18.32 -12.21 4.76
N LEU A 173 18.58 -11.48 5.86
CA LEU A 173 17.87 -10.24 6.23
C LEU A 173 17.61 -9.35 4.99
N GLU A 174 16.34 -9.07 4.68
CA GLU A 174 15.93 -8.21 3.58
C GLU A 174 15.92 -6.73 4.00
N GLY A 175 15.38 -6.45 5.19
CA GLY A 175 15.21 -5.08 5.66
C GLY A 175 14.61 -4.94 7.06
N PHE A 176 14.40 -3.69 7.44
CA PHE A 176 13.79 -3.27 8.69
C PHE A 176 12.40 -2.68 8.42
N MET A 177 11.43 -3.07 9.25
CA MET A 177 10.11 -2.46 9.29
C MET A 177 9.96 -1.64 10.58
N MET A 178 10.05 -0.31 10.48
CA MET A 178 9.92 0.57 11.66
C MET A 178 8.47 1.02 11.89
N LEU A 179 7.97 0.81 13.11
CA LEU A 179 6.64 1.21 13.56
C LEU A 179 6.77 2.35 14.59
N HIS A 180 6.31 3.54 14.24
CA HIS A 180 6.49 4.72 15.09
C HIS A 180 5.45 5.82 14.80
N SER A 181 5.37 6.82 15.69
CA SER A 181 4.60 8.05 15.43
C SER A 181 5.52 9.25 15.34
N ILE A 182 5.26 10.12 14.36
CA ILE A 182 6.01 11.38 14.16
C ILE A 182 5.60 12.50 15.14
N ALA A 183 4.62 12.26 16.01
CA ALA A 183 4.02 13.30 16.85
C ALA A 183 4.46 13.22 18.33
N GLY A 184 4.71 12.02 18.86
CA GLY A 184 5.15 11.81 20.25
C GLY A 184 6.66 11.92 20.43
N GLY A 185 7.13 12.07 21.67
CA GLY A 185 8.57 12.29 21.96
C GLY A 185 9.45 11.10 21.54
N THR A 186 9.17 9.90 22.08
CA THR A 186 9.94 8.68 21.79
C THR A 186 9.86 8.29 20.31
N GLY A 187 8.64 8.14 19.77
CA GLY A 187 8.45 7.71 18.39
C GLY A 187 9.04 8.66 17.33
N SER A 188 9.13 9.95 17.62
CA SER A 188 9.72 10.93 16.71
C SER A 188 11.23 11.10 16.95
N GLY A 189 11.67 11.37 18.18
CA GLY A 189 13.07 11.63 18.52
C GLY A 189 13.96 10.39 18.46
N LEU A 190 13.64 9.38 19.27
CA LEU A 190 14.35 8.10 19.25
C LEU A 190 14.18 7.38 17.90
N GLY A 191 12.99 7.46 17.30
CA GLY A 191 12.77 6.97 15.94
C GLY A 191 13.66 7.63 14.88
N SER A 192 13.84 8.95 14.94
CA SER A 192 14.74 9.69 14.03
C SER A 192 16.19 9.24 14.19
N PHE A 193 16.66 9.15 15.44
CA PHE A 193 18.01 8.67 15.76
C PHE A 193 18.24 7.24 15.24
N LEU A 194 17.29 6.33 15.47
CA LEU A 194 17.39 4.95 14.98
C LEU A 194 17.37 4.86 13.44
N LEU A 195 16.63 5.72 12.73
CA LEU A 195 16.64 5.75 11.26
C LEU A 195 18.01 6.13 10.69
N GLU A 196 18.67 7.15 11.26
CA GLU A 196 20.04 7.50 10.87
C GLU A 196 21.00 6.34 11.09
N ARG A 197 21.00 5.76 12.30
CA ARG A 197 21.95 4.72 12.69
C ARG A 197 21.73 3.40 11.95
N LEU A 198 20.47 3.04 11.65
CA LEU A 198 20.16 1.89 10.80
C LEU A 198 20.66 2.08 9.37
N ASN A 199 20.47 3.27 8.80
CA ASN A 199 20.97 3.59 7.46
C ASN A 199 22.51 3.54 7.40
N ASP A 200 23.21 4.01 8.43
CA ASP A 200 24.68 4.02 8.48
C ASP A 200 25.27 2.62 8.78
N ARG A 201 24.64 1.83 9.67
CA ARG A 201 25.09 0.47 10.02
C ARG A 201 24.74 -0.55 8.93
N PHE A 202 23.56 -0.45 8.35
CA PHE A 202 23.00 -1.40 7.38
C PHE A 202 22.68 -0.75 6.03
N PRO A 203 23.60 -0.01 5.38
CA PRO A 203 23.30 0.81 4.21
C PRO A 203 22.77 0.02 3.02
N LYS A 204 22.98 -1.32 2.99
CA LYS A 204 22.51 -2.23 1.94
C LYS A 204 21.09 -2.77 2.14
N LYS A 205 20.51 -2.66 3.34
CA LYS A 205 19.19 -3.20 3.70
C LYS A 205 18.10 -2.17 3.44
N ILE A 206 16.87 -2.62 3.19
CA ILE A 206 15.73 -1.71 2.99
C ILE A 206 15.19 -1.23 4.33
N ILE A 207 14.88 0.05 4.46
CA ILE A 207 14.19 0.65 5.60
C ILE A 207 12.79 1.08 5.17
N GLN A 208 11.78 0.31 5.55
CA GLN A 208 10.37 0.67 5.37
C GLN A 208 9.78 1.13 6.71
N THR A 209 9.11 2.28 6.74
CA THR A 209 8.41 2.77 7.93
C THR A 209 6.90 2.73 7.76
N TYR A 210 6.20 2.45 8.87
CA TYR A 210 4.78 2.68 9.03
C TYR A 210 4.64 3.83 10.03
N SER A 211 4.58 5.04 9.48
CA SER A 211 4.67 6.29 10.24
C SER A 211 3.27 6.82 10.53
N VAL A 212 2.93 6.93 11.81
CA VAL A 212 1.63 7.49 12.25
C VAL A 212 1.70 9.00 12.37
N PHE A 213 0.98 9.66 11.47
CA PHE A 213 0.80 11.10 11.40
C PHE A 213 -0.31 11.54 12.37
N PRO A 214 -0.12 12.67 13.08
CA PRO A 214 -1.13 13.20 13.99
C PRO A 214 -2.37 13.66 13.21
N ASP A 215 -3.51 13.74 13.90
CA ASP A 215 -4.63 14.51 13.38
C ASP A 215 -4.19 15.98 13.25
N THR A 216 -4.17 16.47 12.01
CA THR A 216 -3.76 17.83 11.66
C THR A 216 -4.95 18.76 11.41
N THR A 217 -6.16 18.26 11.64
CA THR A 217 -7.43 18.99 11.49
C THR A 217 -8.08 19.32 12.83
N ASN A 218 -8.08 18.38 13.76
CA ASN A 218 -8.49 18.61 15.15
C ASN A 218 -7.27 18.98 16.01
N ALA A 219 -7.49 19.72 17.10
CA ALA A 219 -6.43 20.01 18.04
C ALA A 219 -6.11 18.73 18.86
N GLY A 220 -5.03 18.04 18.51
CA GLY A 220 -4.54 16.89 19.28
C GLY A 220 -3.92 17.30 20.61
N ASP A 221 -3.88 16.37 21.57
CA ASP A 221 -3.42 16.61 22.95
C ASP A 221 -1.99 17.15 23.06
N VAL A 222 -1.13 16.82 22.08
CA VAL A 222 0.28 17.21 22.06
C VAL A 222 0.48 18.53 21.30
N VAL A 223 0.45 19.65 22.02
CA VAL A 223 0.58 21.01 21.42
C VAL A 223 1.88 21.23 20.64
N VAL A 224 2.95 20.48 20.95
CA VAL A 224 4.26 20.57 20.28
C VAL A 224 4.42 19.65 19.08
N HIS A 225 3.39 18.88 18.70
CA HIS A 225 3.48 17.90 17.61
C HIS A 225 4.01 18.46 16.27
N PRO A 226 3.79 19.73 15.86
CA PRO A 226 4.31 20.22 14.59
C PRO A 226 5.84 20.30 14.55
N TYR A 227 6.49 20.58 15.68
CA TYR A 227 7.95 20.56 15.79
C TYR A 227 8.48 19.13 15.65
N ASN A 228 7.96 18.19 16.45
CA ASN A 228 8.30 16.77 16.38
C ASN A 228 8.11 16.20 14.96
N SER A 229 7.01 16.57 14.31
CA SER A 229 6.66 16.07 12.98
C SER A 229 7.60 16.58 11.89
N VAL A 230 8.01 17.85 11.92
CA VAL A 230 8.96 18.38 10.91
C VAL A 230 10.34 17.77 11.07
N LEU A 231 10.83 17.63 12.32
CA LEU A 231 12.13 17.00 12.61
C LEU A 231 12.15 15.53 12.19
N ALA A 232 11.11 14.75 12.55
CA ALA A 232 10.99 13.36 12.11
C ALA A 232 10.81 13.23 10.59
N MET A 233 10.07 14.14 9.94
CA MET A 233 9.90 14.13 8.49
C MET A 233 11.21 14.36 7.74
N ARG A 234 12.16 15.15 8.28
CA ARG A 234 13.49 15.29 7.68
C ARG A 234 14.19 13.93 7.57
N ARG A 235 14.26 13.17 8.68
CA ARG A 235 14.91 11.84 8.69
C ARG A 235 14.15 10.79 7.88
N LEU A 236 12.82 10.80 7.91
CA LEU A 236 12.02 9.97 7.01
C LEU A 236 12.35 10.26 5.53
N THR A 237 12.53 11.53 5.15
CA THR A 237 12.86 11.92 3.77
C THR A 237 14.29 11.55 3.35
N GLN A 238 15.23 11.42 4.30
CA GLN A 238 16.66 11.24 4.03
C GLN A 238 17.18 9.81 4.28
N ASN A 239 16.56 9.06 5.20
CA ASN A 239 17.08 7.80 5.74
C ASN A 239 16.12 6.60 5.59
N ALA A 240 14.92 6.78 5.02
CA ALA A 240 13.99 5.67 4.73
C ALA A 240 13.81 5.48 3.22
N ASP A 241 13.72 4.22 2.77
CA ASP A 241 13.44 3.88 1.37
C ASP A 241 11.96 3.98 1.04
N SER A 242 11.08 3.79 2.05
CA SER A 242 9.62 3.83 1.87
C SER A 242 8.91 4.21 3.17
N VAL A 243 7.96 5.13 3.07
CA VAL A 243 7.16 5.60 4.20
C VAL A 243 5.68 5.34 3.91
N VAL A 244 5.09 4.37 4.60
CA VAL A 244 3.65 4.11 4.57
C VAL A 244 2.96 5.08 5.54
N VAL A 245 2.20 6.03 4.99
CA VAL A 245 1.57 7.10 5.75
C VAL A 245 0.25 6.64 6.35
N LEU A 246 0.13 6.73 7.67
CA LEU A 246 -1.07 6.42 8.44
C LEU A 246 -1.55 7.70 9.15
N ASP A 247 -2.63 8.31 8.68
CA ASP A 247 -3.16 9.57 9.23
C ASP A 247 -4.27 9.30 10.25
N ASN A 248 -4.03 9.65 11.52
CA ASN A 248 -5.01 9.48 12.59
C ASN A 248 -6.34 10.22 12.31
N GLY A 249 -6.33 11.39 11.66
CA GLY A 249 -7.57 12.09 11.31
C GLY A 249 -8.42 11.32 10.31
N ALA A 250 -7.77 10.68 9.31
CA ALA A 250 -8.45 9.82 8.35
C ALA A 250 -8.90 8.49 8.97
N LEU A 251 -8.07 7.87 9.81
CA LEU A 251 -8.37 6.62 10.51
C LEU A 251 -9.54 6.78 11.50
N SER A 252 -9.54 7.85 12.30
CA SER A 252 -10.65 8.15 13.21
C SER A 252 -11.95 8.41 12.44
N ARG A 253 -11.92 9.18 11.35
CA ARG A 253 -13.11 9.34 10.51
C ARG A 253 -13.61 8.01 9.94
N ILE A 254 -12.72 7.15 9.45
CA ILE A 254 -13.10 5.82 8.92
C ILE A 254 -13.66 4.95 10.05
N ALA A 255 -13.06 4.93 11.24
CA ALA A 255 -13.58 4.17 12.37
C ALA A 255 -14.97 4.67 12.80
N ALA A 256 -15.18 5.99 12.89
CA ALA A 256 -16.47 6.59 13.20
C ALA A 256 -17.56 6.24 12.16
N ASP A 257 -17.27 6.47 10.87
CA ASP A 257 -18.17 6.19 9.74
C ASP A 257 -18.57 4.70 9.64
N ARG A 258 -17.72 3.78 10.14
CA ARG A 258 -17.85 2.32 9.93
C ARG A 258 -18.33 1.55 11.14
N LEU A 259 -17.97 1.99 12.34
CA LEU A 259 -18.42 1.41 13.61
C LEU A 259 -19.67 2.12 14.16
N HIS A 260 -20.08 3.23 13.54
CA HIS A 260 -21.19 4.08 13.99
C HIS A 260 -20.99 4.64 15.42
N VAL A 261 -19.72 4.90 15.77
CA VAL A 261 -19.30 5.51 17.04
C VAL A 261 -18.89 6.97 16.77
N GLN A 262 -19.23 7.90 17.67
CA GLN A 262 -18.85 9.32 17.50
C GLN A 262 -17.34 9.55 17.71
N GLU A 263 -16.77 8.93 18.74
CA GLU A 263 -15.34 9.03 19.08
C GLU A 263 -14.72 7.63 19.12
N PRO A 264 -13.93 7.22 18.11
CA PRO A 264 -13.28 5.93 18.10
C PRO A 264 -12.06 5.91 19.02
N SER A 265 -11.91 4.83 19.78
CA SER A 265 -10.74 4.59 20.62
C SER A 265 -9.50 4.25 19.80
N PHE A 266 -8.31 4.49 20.37
CA PHE A 266 -7.04 4.05 19.76
C PHE A 266 -6.96 2.54 19.52
N ALA A 267 -7.67 1.71 20.30
CA ALA A 267 -7.76 0.28 20.03
C ALA A 267 -8.44 -0.01 18.68
N GLN A 268 -9.55 0.68 18.39
CA GLN A 268 -10.30 0.54 17.14
C GLN A 268 -9.55 1.09 15.93
N THR A 269 -8.82 2.21 16.06
CA THR A 269 -7.97 2.72 14.97
C THR A 269 -6.76 1.80 14.73
N ASN A 270 -6.13 1.27 15.79
CA ASN A 270 -5.02 0.32 15.66
C ASN A 270 -5.43 -1.01 15.00
N GLN A 271 -6.67 -1.48 15.19
CA GLN A 271 -7.21 -2.63 14.44
C GLN A 271 -7.27 -2.38 12.92
N LEU A 272 -7.70 -1.17 12.50
CA LEU A 272 -7.69 -0.78 11.09
C LEU A 272 -6.26 -0.72 10.53
N VAL A 273 -5.31 -0.21 11.31
CA VAL A 273 -3.88 -0.16 10.93
C VAL A 273 -3.30 -1.57 10.80
N SER A 274 -3.53 -2.44 11.79
CA SER A 274 -3.09 -3.84 11.78
C SER A 274 -3.60 -4.58 10.54
N THR A 275 -4.88 -4.41 10.19
CA THR A 275 -5.48 -4.98 8.97
C THR A 275 -4.74 -4.54 7.70
N VAL A 276 -4.32 -3.27 7.63
CA VAL A 276 -3.62 -2.69 6.47
C VAL A 276 -2.17 -3.19 6.38
N MET A 277 -1.48 -3.27 7.51
CA MET A 277 -0.12 -3.81 7.59
C MET A 277 -0.10 -5.31 7.22
N SER A 278 -1.08 -6.07 7.71
CA SER A 278 -1.25 -7.46 7.31
C SER A 278 -1.51 -7.57 5.80
N ALA A 279 -2.41 -6.73 5.26
CA ALA A 279 -2.72 -6.73 3.84
C ALA A 279 -1.53 -6.30 2.95
N SER A 280 -0.68 -5.36 3.40
CA SER A 280 0.51 -4.93 2.64
C SER A 280 1.62 -5.98 2.64
N THR A 281 1.74 -6.74 3.72
CA THR A 281 2.72 -7.84 3.86
C THR A 281 2.24 -9.19 3.34
N THR A 282 0.98 -9.29 2.86
CA THR A 282 0.39 -10.57 2.42
C THR A 282 1.20 -11.21 1.29
N THR A 283 1.77 -10.44 0.35
CA THR A 283 2.54 -11.00 -0.78
C THR A 283 3.90 -11.57 -0.37
N LEU A 284 4.42 -11.19 0.80
CA LEU A 284 5.64 -11.73 1.41
C LEU A 284 5.33 -13.04 2.16
N ARG A 285 4.21 -13.04 2.90
CA ARG A 285 3.75 -14.14 3.76
C ARG A 285 3.02 -15.26 3.02
N TYR A 286 2.40 -14.97 1.87
CA TYR A 286 1.73 -15.95 1.03
C TYR A 286 2.36 -15.94 -0.36
N PRO A 287 3.08 -17.01 -0.77
CA PRO A 287 3.83 -17.03 -2.01
C PRO A 287 2.91 -16.82 -3.22
N GLY A 288 3.19 -15.75 -3.97
CA GLY A 288 2.48 -15.37 -5.19
C GLY A 288 3.35 -15.54 -6.44
N TYR A 289 2.79 -15.18 -7.60
CA TYR A 289 3.56 -15.15 -8.85
C TYR A 289 4.44 -13.88 -8.98
N MET A 290 3.98 -12.75 -8.46
CA MET A 290 4.64 -11.44 -8.55
C MET A 290 4.76 -10.82 -7.15
N HIS A 291 5.75 -9.93 -6.94
CA HIS A 291 5.93 -9.14 -5.72
C HIS A 291 6.13 -9.97 -4.43
N ASN A 292 7.01 -10.98 -4.49
CA ASN A 292 7.31 -11.91 -3.38
C ASN A 292 8.38 -11.39 -2.39
N ASP A 293 8.88 -10.19 -2.61
CA ASP A 293 10.03 -9.57 -1.95
C ASP A 293 9.76 -8.07 -1.83
N LEU A 294 10.19 -7.47 -0.73
CA LEU A 294 9.98 -6.05 -0.44
C LEU A 294 10.67 -5.18 -1.51
N VAL A 295 11.84 -5.61 -2.00
CA VAL A 295 12.57 -4.93 -3.09
C VAL A 295 11.67 -4.70 -4.31
N SER A 296 11.00 -5.75 -4.82
CA SER A 296 10.17 -5.64 -6.03
C SER A 296 8.82 -4.94 -5.81
N ILE A 297 8.34 -4.85 -4.56
CA ILE A 297 7.18 -4.01 -4.20
C ILE A 297 7.58 -2.52 -4.24
N LEU A 298 8.73 -2.17 -3.66
CA LEU A 298 9.16 -0.77 -3.60
C LEU A 298 9.63 -0.26 -4.96
N ALA A 299 10.37 -1.07 -5.72
CA ALA A 299 10.88 -0.71 -7.05
C ALA A 299 9.77 -0.35 -8.06
N SER A 300 8.55 -0.87 -7.90
CA SER A 300 7.42 -0.54 -8.77
C SER A 300 6.56 0.62 -8.27
N LEU A 301 6.56 0.87 -6.95
CA LEU A 301 5.83 1.96 -6.31
C LEU A 301 6.61 3.28 -6.30
N ILE A 302 7.93 3.24 -6.26
CA ILE A 302 8.79 4.41 -6.00
C ILE A 302 9.79 4.57 -7.16
N PRO A 303 9.38 5.20 -8.27
CA PRO A 303 10.29 5.47 -9.40
C PRO A 303 11.26 6.62 -9.12
N THR A 304 10.99 7.48 -8.13
CA THR A 304 11.83 8.60 -7.71
C THR A 304 12.13 8.53 -6.20
N PRO A 305 13.40 8.42 -5.78
CA PRO A 305 13.74 8.10 -4.39
C PRO A 305 13.22 9.07 -3.31
N ARG A 306 13.06 10.36 -3.61
CA ARG A 306 12.53 11.34 -2.65
C ARG A 306 11.00 11.29 -2.52
N CYS A 307 10.28 10.84 -3.55
CA CYS A 307 8.82 10.72 -3.53
C CYS A 307 8.38 9.34 -3.03
N HIS A 308 8.86 8.89 -1.87
CA HIS A 308 8.64 7.54 -1.34
C HIS A 308 7.46 7.42 -0.35
N PHE A 309 6.66 8.47 -0.17
CA PHE A 309 5.52 8.46 0.76
C PHE A 309 4.28 7.82 0.10
N LEU A 310 3.85 6.69 0.64
CA LEU A 310 2.77 5.87 0.13
C LEU A 310 1.47 6.13 0.89
N MET A 311 0.39 6.39 0.15
CA MET A 311 -0.97 6.49 0.66
C MET A 311 -1.64 5.11 0.62
N THR A 312 -2.34 4.75 1.70
CA THR A 312 -3.09 3.48 1.78
C THR A 312 -4.59 3.71 1.58
N ALA A 313 -5.28 2.71 1.01
CA ALA A 313 -6.73 2.60 1.01
C ALA A 313 -7.14 1.13 1.09
N TYR A 314 -8.20 0.80 1.81
CA TYR A 314 -8.63 -0.60 1.97
C TYR A 314 -10.13 -0.76 1.77
N THR A 315 -10.57 -1.94 1.33
CA THR A 315 -11.98 -2.28 1.17
C THR A 315 -12.20 -3.80 1.19
N PRO A 316 -13.28 -4.32 1.78
CA PRO A 316 -14.31 -3.62 2.54
C PRO A 316 -13.88 -3.33 3.98
N PHE A 317 -14.19 -2.13 4.46
CA PHE A 317 -14.42 -1.91 5.90
C PHE A 317 -15.89 -2.18 6.19
N THR A 318 -16.16 -3.21 6.99
CA THR A 318 -17.45 -3.48 7.64
C THR A 318 -17.15 -3.92 9.07
N GLY A 319 -17.80 -3.29 10.05
CA GLY A 319 -17.86 -3.89 11.39
C GLY A 319 -18.73 -5.14 11.38
N ASP A 320 -18.52 -6.01 12.36
CA ASP A 320 -19.13 -7.36 12.46
C ASP A 320 -20.67 -7.30 12.52
N GLN A 321 -21.23 -6.18 12.99
CA GLN A 321 -22.68 -5.95 13.05
C GLN A 321 -23.35 -5.79 11.67
N VAL A 322 -22.59 -5.57 10.59
CA VAL A 322 -23.15 -5.34 9.23
C VAL A 322 -23.50 -6.65 8.50
N GLU A 323 -23.28 -7.83 9.10
CA GLU A 323 -23.65 -9.11 8.51
C GLU A 323 -25.16 -9.26 8.24
N GLN A 324 -26.02 -8.70 9.09
CA GLN A 324 -27.49 -8.86 8.95
C GLN A 324 -28.11 -8.11 7.76
N ALA A 325 -27.41 -7.12 7.18
CA ALA A 325 -27.98 -6.19 6.19
C ALA A 325 -27.48 -6.37 4.74
N LYS A 326 -26.64 -7.38 4.45
CA LYS A 326 -26.04 -7.59 3.11
C LYS A 326 -26.20 -9.00 2.56
N THR A 327 -27.42 -9.52 2.67
CA THR A 327 -27.87 -10.59 1.78
C THR A 327 -27.78 -10.15 0.31
N VAL A 328 -27.09 -10.95 -0.51
CA VAL A 328 -27.16 -10.96 -2.00
C VAL A 328 -26.63 -9.74 -2.77
N ARG A 329 -25.35 -9.39 -2.62
CA ARG A 329 -24.58 -8.90 -3.79
C ARG A 329 -23.11 -9.37 -3.75
N LYS A 330 -22.76 -10.30 -4.64
CA LYS A 330 -21.36 -10.72 -4.86
C LYS A 330 -20.53 -9.48 -5.21
N THR A 331 -19.62 -9.07 -4.33
CA THR A 331 -18.70 -7.96 -4.60
C THR A 331 -17.70 -8.43 -5.65
N THR A 332 -17.66 -7.77 -6.79
CA THR A 332 -16.74 -8.10 -7.89
C THR A 332 -15.38 -7.44 -7.70
N VAL A 333 -14.34 -7.98 -8.35
CA VAL A 333 -12.99 -7.37 -8.44
C VAL A 333 -13.08 -5.90 -8.88
N LEU A 334 -13.88 -5.64 -9.92
CA LEU A 334 -14.13 -4.29 -10.43
C LEU A 334 -14.74 -3.36 -9.36
N ASP A 335 -15.63 -3.87 -8.51
CA ASP A 335 -16.21 -3.07 -7.41
C ASP A 335 -15.19 -2.81 -6.30
N VAL A 336 -14.30 -3.76 -5.98
CA VAL A 336 -13.16 -3.58 -5.05
C VAL A 336 -12.24 -2.48 -5.58
N MET A 337 -11.70 -2.65 -6.80
CA MET A 337 -10.76 -1.67 -7.38
C MET A 337 -11.38 -0.28 -7.56
N ARG A 338 -12.67 -0.20 -7.94
CA ARG A 338 -13.39 1.09 -8.00
C ARG A 338 -13.59 1.72 -6.63
N ARG A 339 -13.79 0.93 -5.57
CA ARG A 339 -13.89 1.42 -4.18
C ARG A 339 -12.52 1.89 -3.65
N LEU A 340 -11.42 1.23 -4.00
CA LEU A 340 -10.07 1.63 -3.59
C LEU A 340 -9.70 3.04 -4.06
N LEU A 341 -10.08 3.39 -5.30
CA LEU A 341 -9.90 4.75 -5.85
C LEU A 341 -10.83 5.82 -5.23
N GLN A 342 -11.81 5.46 -4.40
CA GLN A 342 -12.74 6.45 -3.81
C GLN A 342 -12.11 7.17 -2.61
N PRO A 343 -12.17 8.52 -2.55
CA PRO A 343 -11.54 9.29 -1.47
C PRO A 343 -11.93 8.89 -0.04
N LYS A 344 -13.15 8.36 0.15
CA LYS A 344 -13.67 7.90 1.46
C LYS A 344 -13.01 6.65 2.03
N ASN A 345 -12.31 5.86 1.20
CA ASN A 345 -11.63 4.65 1.65
C ASN A 345 -10.10 4.86 1.79
N ARG A 346 -9.59 6.05 1.45
CA ARG A 346 -8.18 6.44 1.64
C ARG A 346 -7.94 6.82 3.09
N MET A 347 -6.89 6.28 3.68
CA MET A 347 -6.50 6.49 5.08
C MET A 347 -5.57 7.71 5.27
N VAL A 348 -5.65 8.68 4.36
CA VAL A 348 -4.90 9.94 4.45
C VAL A 348 -5.78 11.11 4.02
N SER A 349 -5.86 12.16 4.84
CA SER A 349 -6.73 13.34 4.69
C SER A 349 -6.17 14.37 3.71
N THR A 350 -5.89 13.94 2.48
CA THR A 350 -5.42 14.82 1.39
C THR A 350 -6.59 15.44 0.64
N GLN A 351 -6.46 16.72 0.26
CA GLN A 351 -7.35 17.38 -0.69
C GLN A 351 -6.67 17.39 -2.06
N PRO A 352 -7.00 16.50 -3.01
CA PRO A 352 -6.34 16.46 -4.31
C PRO A 352 -6.62 17.75 -5.09
N GLY A 353 -5.56 18.37 -5.62
CA GLY A 353 -5.68 19.49 -6.55
C GLY A 353 -6.13 19.02 -7.93
N LYS A 354 -6.49 19.95 -8.82
CA LYS A 354 -6.85 19.62 -10.21
C LYS A 354 -5.70 18.99 -11.01
N LYS A 355 -4.45 19.30 -10.63
CA LYS A 355 -3.22 18.73 -11.22
C LYS A 355 -2.76 17.43 -10.54
N SER A 356 -3.28 17.10 -9.35
CA SER A 356 -2.75 15.98 -8.57
C SER A 356 -2.99 14.64 -9.23
N CYS A 357 -1.94 13.81 -9.24
CA CYS A 357 -1.87 12.61 -10.04
C CYS A 357 -1.20 11.45 -9.29
N TYR A 358 -1.47 10.23 -9.77
CA TYR A 358 -0.81 9.01 -9.34
C TYR A 358 0.52 8.86 -10.09
N ILE A 359 1.60 8.69 -9.33
CA ILE A 359 2.89 8.23 -9.83
C ILE A 359 2.80 6.71 -10.08
N SER A 360 2.25 5.98 -9.11
CA SER A 360 2.11 4.51 -9.16
C SER A 360 0.94 4.03 -8.28
N ILE A 361 0.41 2.85 -8.60
CA ILE A 361 -0.60 2.15 -7.79
C ILE A 361 -0.29 0.65 -7.79
N LEU A 362 -0.19 0.04 -6.60
CA LEU A 362 -0.25 -1.41 -6.39
C LEU A 362 -1.55 -1.76 -5.67
N ASN A 363 -2.36 -2.63 -6.27
CA ASN A 363 -3.54 -3.19 -5.61
C ASN A 363 -3.25 -4.63 -5.18
N VAL A 364 -3.22 -4.91 -3.87
CA VAL A 364 -3.18 -6.27 -3.34
C VAL A 364 -4.62 -6.73 -3.18
N ILE A 365 -5.04 -7.71 -3.96
CA ILE A 365 -6.41 -8.26 -3.92
C ILE A 365 -6.34 -9.67 -3.33
N GLN A 366 -7.10 -9.85 -2.25
CA GLN A 366 -7.14 -11.08 -1.46
C GLN A 366 -8.47 -11.81 -1.71
N GLY A 367 -8.41 -13.12 -1.95
CA GLY A 367 -9.58 -14.00 -2.07
C GLY A 367 -9.67 -14.75 -3.41
N GLU A 368 -10.80 -15.42 -3.63
CA GLU A 368 -11.04 -16.20 -4.85
C GLU A 368 -11.37 -15.28 -6.03
N VAL A 369 -10.39 -15.09 -6.92
CA VAL A 369 -10.46 -14.14 -8.03
C VAL A 369 -9.92 -14.78 -9.32
N ASP A 370 -10.69 -14.66 -10.41
CA ASP A 370 -10.24 -14.99 -11.77
C ASP A 370 -9.32 -13.87 -12.30
N PRO A 371 -8.07 -14.16 -12.72
CA PRO A 371 -7.16 -13.19 -13.35
C PRO A 371 -7.77 -12.48 -14.57
N THR A 372 -8.67 -13.14 -15.29
CA THR A 372 -9.38 -12.58 -16.46
C THR A 372 -10.23 -11.37 -16.06
N ASP A 373 -10.89 -11.44 -14.90
CA ASP A 373 -11.73 -10.34 -14.39
C ASP A 373 -10.90 -9.19 -13.83
N VAL A 374 -9.67 -9.45 -13.39
CA VAL A 374 -8.69 -8.42 -13.01
C VAL A 374 -8.26 -7.63 -14.24
N HIS A 375 -7.93 -8.29 -15.35
CA HIS A 375 -7.57 -7.63 -16.59
C HIS A 375 -8.72 -6.76 -17.14
N LYS A 376 -9.95 -7.29 -17.19
CA LYS A 376 -11.16 -6.51 -17.55
C LYS A 376 -11.37 -5.31 -16.60
N SER A 377 -11.06 -5.46 -15.32
CA SER A 377 -11.20 -4.39 -14.33
C SER A 377 -10.19 -3.27 -14.55
N LEU A 378 -8.94 -3.61 -14.85
CA LEU A 378 -7.87 -2.67 -15.19
C LEU A 378 -8.19 -1.87 -16.46
N LEU A 379 -8.62 -2.55 -17.54
CA LEU A 379 -9.04 -1.89 -18.78
C LEU A 379 -10.15 -0.87 -18.51
N ARG A 380 -11.19 -1.27 -17.78
CA ARG A 380 -12.34 -0.41 -17.47
C ARG A 380 -12.01 0.78 -16.56
N ILE A 381 -10.97 0.67 -15.73
CA ILE A 381 -10.45 1.80 -14.93
C ILE A 381 -9.71 2.80 -15.83
N ARG A 382 -8.89 2.31 -16.78
CA ARG A 382 -8.17 3.12 -17.76
C ARG A 382 -9.12 3.85 -18.73
N GLU A 383 -10.07 3.12 -19.34
CA GLU A 383 -11.10 3.67 -20.24
C GLU A 383 -11.89 4.82 -19.60
N ARG A 384 -12.30 4.62 -18.33
CA ARG A 384 -13.09 5.60 -17.57
C ARG A 384 -12.27 6.73 -16.96
N ARG A 385 -10.94 6.70 -17.10
CA ARG A 385 -9.99 7.69 -16.54
C ARG A 385 -10.28 8.01 -15.06
N LEU A 386 -10.56 6.97 -14.26
CA LEU A 386 -10.90 7.13 -12.83
C LEU A 386 -9.70 7.56 -11.97
N ALA A 387 -8.50 7.50 -12.53
CA ALA A 387 -7.25 7.95 -11.93
C ALA A 387 -6.47 8.74 -12.97
N THR A 388 -6.02 9.95 -12.59
CA THR A 388 -5.09 10.77 -13.37
C THR A 388 -3.68 10.31 -13.04
N PHE A 389 -2.85 10.00 -14.03
CA PHE A 389 -1.45 9.61 -13.84
C PHE A 389 -0.50 10.73 -14.23
N ILE A 390 0.74 10.62 -13.78
CA ILE A 390 1.86 11.49 -14.18
C ILE A 390 1.93 11.67 -15.71
N PRO A 391 2.18 12.89 -16.21
CA PRO A 391 2.25 13.17 -17.65
C PRO A 391 3.56 12.70 -18.31
N TRP A 392 4.65 12.59 -17.53
CA TRP A 392 6.01 12.28 -17.99
C TRP A 392 6.33 10.77 -18.05
N GLY A 393 5.42 9.92 -17.59
CA GLY A 393 5.62 8.47 -17.49
C GLY A 393 4.38 7.65 -17.85
N PRO A 394 4.53 6.34 -18.13
CA PRO A 394 3.40 5.45 -18.36
C PRO A 394 2.61 5.20 -17.07
N ALA A 395 1.29 5.03 -17.19
CA ALA A 395 0.40 4.78 -16.05
C ALA A 395 0.67 3.41 -15.38
N SER A 396 1.45 3.43 -14.29
CA SER A 396 1.76 2.24 -13.49
C SER A 396 0.57 1.86 -12.60
N ILE A 397 -0.13 0.79 -12.99
CA ILE A 397 -1.13 0.11 -12.15
C ILE A 397 -0.77 -1.37 -12.13
N GLN A 398 -0.33 -1.84 -10.97
CA GLN A 398 -0.06 -3.25 -10.71
C GLN A 398 -1.15 -3.86 -9.84
N VAL A 399 -1.31 -5.17 -9.97
CA VAL A 399 -2.24 -5.96 -9.16
C VAL A 399 -1.53 -7.23 -8.71
N ALA A 400 -1.39 -7.39 -7.40
CA ALA A 400 -0.96 -8.64 -6.79
C ALA A 400 -2.20 -9.42 -6.35
N LEU A 401 -2.34 -10.65 -6.85
CA LEU A 401 -3.38 -11.57 -6.39
C LEU A 401 -2.80 -12.47 -5.32
N THR A 402 -3.40 -12.44 -4.13
CA THR A 402 -2.96 -13.21 -2.98
C THR A 402 -4.04 -14.19 -2.54
N LYS A 403 -3.60 -15.42 -2.23
CA LYS A 403 -4.42 -16.33 -1.45
C LYS A 403 -4.59 -15.74 -0.04
N ARG A 404 -5.73 -16.04 0.55
CA ARG A 404 -6.10 -15.59 1.89
C ARG A 404 -5.74 -16.68 2.90
N SER A 405 -5.50 -16.30 4.16
CA SER A 405 -5.45 -17.25 5.28
C SER A 405 -6.69 -18.16 5.26
N PRO A 406 -6.51 -19.50 5.32
CA PRO A 406 -7.62 -20.44 5.40
C PRO A 406 -8.24 -20.52 6.81
N TYR A 407 -7.55 -20.01 7.84
CA TYR A 407 -7.93 -20.18 9.25
C TYR A 407 -8.94 -19.12 9.74
N ILE A 408 -8.89 -17.90 9.18
CA ILE A 408 -9.80 -16.81 9.56
C ILE A 408 -11.06 -16.84 8.68
N PRO A 409 -12.27 -17.03 9.24
CA PRO A 409 -13.51 -16.76 8.52
C PRO A 409 -13.76 -15.25 8.39
N MET A 410 -14.33 -14.80 7.26
CA MET A 410 -14.79 -13.42 7.06
C MET A 410 -15.98 -13.44 6.12
N ALA A 411 -16.96 -12.59 6.39
CA ALA A 411 -18.18 -12.40 5.59
C ALA A 411 -17.93 -12.15 4.07
N HIS A 412 -16.79 -11.55 3.72
CA HIS A 412 -16.50 -11.11 2.35
C HIS A 412 -15.60 -12.08 1.59
N ARG A 413 -16.01 -12.42 0.36
CA ARG A 413 -15.25 -13.29 -0.55
C ARG A 413 -13.99 -12.63 -1.13
N VAL A 414 -13.98 -11.30 -1.24
CA VAL A 414 -12.87 -10.53 -1.83
C VAL A 414 -12.65 -9.26 -1.00
N SER A 415 -11.40 -9.07 -0.58
CA SER A 415 -10.88 -7.82 0.00
C SER A 415 -9.78 -7.26 -0.91
N GLY A 416 -9.43 -5.99 -0.71
CA GLY A 416 -8.34 -5.36 -1.41
C GLY A 416 -7.73 -4.21 -0.61
N LEU A 417 -6.41 -4.10 -0.73
CA LEU A 417 -5.60 -2.97 -0.31
C LEU A 417 -5.07 -2.26 -1.57
N MET A 418 -5.00 -0.94 -1.52
CA MET A 418 -4.26 -0.12 -2.47
C MET A 418 -3.11 0.57 -1.73
N LEU A 419 -1.89 0.37 -2.22
CA LEU A 419 -0.74 1.22 -1.95
C LEU A 419 -0.58 2.14 -3.16
N ALA A 420 -0.61 3.45 -2.96
CA ALA A 420 -0.56 4.42 -4.03
C ALA A 420 0.43 5.54 -3.73
N ASN A 421 1.34 5.81 -4.68
CA ASN A 421 2.18 7.00 -4.66
C ASN A 421 1.45 8.11 -5.43
N HIS A 422 1.03 9.16 -4.73
CA HIS A 422 0.12 10.18 -5.28
C HIS A 422 0.47 11.57 -4.76
N THR A 423 0.63 12.54 -5.66
CA THR A 423 1.21 13.86 -5.36
C THR A 423 0.45 14.67 -4.32
N SER A 424 -0.86 14.41 -4.13
CA SER A 424 -1.64 15.12 -3.09
C SER A 424 -1.18 14.86 -1.66
N ILE A 425 -0.28 13.91 -1.41
CA ILE A 425 0.37 13.76 -0.10
C ILE A 425 1.07 15.05 0.35
N ALA A 426 1.60 15.85 -0.60
CA ALA A 426 2.16 17.17 -0.32
C ALA A 426 1.18 18.11 0.39
N THR A 427 -0.14 17.92 0.25
CA THR A 427 -1.15 18.73 0.96
C THR A 427 -1.20 18.48 2.48
N LEU A 428 -0.79 17.29 2.93
CA LEU A 428 -0.59 16.96 4.34
C LEU A 428 0.65 17.67 4.87
N PHE A 429 1.77 17.58 4.15
CA PHE A 429 3.05 18.22 4.51
C PHE A 429 2.92 19.75 4.57
N LYS A 430 2.22 20.36 3.60
CA LYS A 430 1.83 21.78 3.61
C LYS A 430 0.94 22.18 4.79
N ARG A 431 0.23 21.23 5.44
CA ARG A 431 -0.56 21.52 6.64
C ARG A 431 0.33 21.52 7.88
N ILE A 432 1.21 20.52 8.00
CA ILE A 432 2.21 20.42 9.07
C ILE A 432 3.15 21.65 9.05
N LEU A 433 3.71 22.01 7.89
CA LEU A 433 4.55 23.22 7.76
C LEU A 433 3.81 24.52 8.13
N ARG A 434 2.50 24.64 7.84
CA ARG A 434 1.73 25.82 8.24
C ARG A 434 1.51 25.90 9.75
N GLN A 435 1.31 24.75 10.41
CA GLN A 435 1.23 24.69 11.88
C GLN A 435 2.59 25.04 12.51
N TYR A 436 3.66 24.41 12.01
CA TYR A 436 5.05 24.70 12.38
C TYR A 436 5.40 26.19 12.23
N ASP A 437 5.20 26.78 11.05
CA ASP A 437 5.49 28.20 10.78
C ASP A 437 4.67 29.13 11.70
N GLY A 438 3.44 28.75 12.05
CA GLY A 438 2.60 29.49 12.98
C GLY A 438 3.14 29.53 14.41
N MET A 439 3.75 28.43 14.86
CA MET A 439 4.40 28.34 16.18
C MET A 439 5.79 28.98 16.18
N ARG A 440 6.61 28.66 15.17
CA ARG A 440 7.99 29.14 15.01
C ARG A 440 8.07 30.66 14.92
N LYS A 441 7.14 31.31 14.19
CA LYS A 441 7.02 32.79 14.13
C LYS A 441 6.78 33.46 15.48
N ARG A 442 6.24 32.73 16.47
CA ARG A 442 5.99 33.21 17.83
C ARG A 442 7.04 32.70 18.83
N ASN A 443 7.99 31.86 18.38
CA ASN A 443 8.89 31.07 19.23
C ASN A 443 8.16 30.33 20.37
N ALA A 444 6.92 29.90 20.11
CA ALA A 444 6.10 29.23 21.13
C ALA A 444 6.69 27.86 21.48
N PHE A 445 6.70 27.52 22.77
CA PHE A 445 7.15 26.22 23.32
C PHE A 445 8.61 25.83 23.03
N MET A 446 9.47 26.77 22.63
CA MET A 446 10.88 26.49 22.27
C MET A 446 11.80 26.17 23.46
N GLU A 447 11.41 26.50 24.69
CA GLU A 447 12.26 26.33 25.89
C GLU A 447 12.56 24.87 26.25
N GLY A 448 11.70 23.93 25.85
CA GLY A 448 11.98 22.49 25.99
C GLY A 448 13.13 22.07 25.08
N TYR A 449 13.00 22.33 23.78
CA TYR A 449 13.99 21.98 22.76
C TYR A 449 15.37 22.57 23.05
N LYS A 450 15.45 23.87 23.41
CA LYS A 450 16.73 24.57 23.72
C LYS A 450 17.54 23.96 24.88
N LYS A 451 16.96 23.09 25.71
CA LYS A 451 17.66 22.40 26.81
C LYS A 451 18.26 21.06 26.38
N THR A 452 17.92 20.59 25.19
CA THR A 452 18.36 19.29 24.66
C THR A 452 19.58 19.46 23.77
N ALA A 453 20.47 18.46 23.76
CA ALA A 453 21.77 18.54 23.09
C ALA A 453 21.69 19.00 21.61
N PRO A 454 20.74 18.55 20.76
CA PRO A 454 20.67 18.96 19.35
C PRO A 454 20.36 20.45 19.11
N PHE A 455 19.93 21.19 20.14
CA PHE A 455 19.57 22.61 20.06
C PHE A 455 20.27 23.46 21.14
N ALA A 456 21.34 22.96 21.73
CA ALA A 456 22.07 23.64 22.80
C ALA A 456 22.88 24.84 22.29
N GLU A 457 23.40 24.77 21.05
CA GLU A 457 24.24 25.82 20.45
C GLU A 457 23.43 26.76 19.53
N ASN A 458 22.59 26.20 18.66
CA ASN A 458 21.79 26.93 17.67
C ASN A 458 20.39 26.31 17.50
N LEU A 459 19.59 26.87 16.58
CA LEU A 459 18.28 26.32 16.19
C LEU A 459 18.28 25.86 14.73
N ASP A 460 19.46 25.60 14.16
CA ASP A 460 19.63 25.48 12.72
C ASP A 460 19.02 24.15 12.21
N GLU A 461 19.05 23.09 13.03
CA GLU A 461 18.36 21.81 12.78
C GLU A 461 16.84 22.00 12.53
N PHE A 462 16.19 22.99 13.14
CA PHE A 462 14.79 23.32 12.86
C PHE A 462 14.59 23.95 11.48
N ASP A 463 15.52 24.80 11.07
CA ASP A 463 15.41 25.55 9.82
C ASP A 463 15.84 24.66 8.63
N GLU A 464 16.84 23.79 8.81
CA GLU A 464 17.20 22.69 7.89
C GLU A 464 16.06 21.68 7.72
N ALA A 465 15.43 21.21 8.81
CA ALA A 465 14.30 20.29 8.72
C ALA A 465 13.09 20.92 7.99
N ARG A 466 12.87 22.22 8.21
CA ARG A 466 11.85 22.98 7.47
C ARG A 466 12.19 23.08 5.97
N GLU A 467 13.45 23.30 5.61
CA GLU A 467 13.90 23.37 4.21
C GLU A 467 13.74 22.01 3.50
N VAL A 468 14.22 20.91 4.09
CA VAL A 468 14.08 19.56 3.52
C VAL A 468 12.62 19.19 3.22
N VAL A 469 11.70 19.51 4.14
CA VAL A 469 10.26 19.27 3.94
C VAL A 469 9.65 20.23 2.91
N SER A 470 10.14 21.47 2.83
CA SER A 470 9.75 22.44 1.79
C SER A 470 10.17 21.97 0.40
N ASP A 471 11.36 21.40 0.26
CA ASP A 471 11.88 20.87 -1.00
C ASP A 471 11.20 19.57 -1.42
N LEU A 472 10.85 18.71 -0.46
CA LEU A 472 10.01 17.53 -0.72
C LEU A 472 8.64 17.94 -1.30
N ILE A 473 8.02 18.97 -0.73
CA ILE A 473 6.75 19.52 -1.24
C ILE A 473 6.92 20.04 -2.67
N GLN A 474 7.97 20.82 -2.93
CA GLN A 474 8.24 21.37 -4.27
C GLN A 474 8.51 20.26 -5.30
N GLU A 475 9.16 19.17 -4.92
CA GLU A 475 9.39 18.03 -5.81
C GLU A 475 8.10 17.29 -6.14
N TYR A 476 7.23 17.06 -5.15
CA TYR A 476 5.89 16.49 -5.40
C TYR A 476 5.02 17.38 -6.31
N GLU A 477 5.16 18.72 -6.24
CA GLU A 477 4.49 19.64 -7.16
C GLU A 477 5.12 19.64 -8.55
N ALA A 478 6.45 19.60 -8.65
CA ALA A 478 7.15 19.50 -9.93
C ALA A 478 6.82 18.20 -10.67
N ALA A 479 6.61 17.10 -9.94
CA ALA A 479 6.18 15.82 -10.50
C ALA A 479 4.76 15.84 -11.11
N GLU A 480 3.96 16.88 -10.89
CA GLU A 480 2.65 17.07 -11.56
C GLU A 480 2.78 17.63 -12.99
N ASP A 481 3.93 18.22 -13.35
CA ASP A 481 4.16 18.85 -14.66
C ASP A 481 4.90 17.93 -15.66
N SER A 482 4.67 18.13 -16.97
CA SER A 482 5.24 17.30 -18.05
C SER A 482 6.77 17.30 -18.11
N ASP A 483 7.38 18.39 -17.64
CA ASP A 483 8.79 18.68 -17.89
C ASP A 483 9.69 18.20 -16.74
N TYR A 484 9.12 17.51 -15.74
CA TYR A 484 9.81 17.02 -14.54
C TYR A 484 11.08 16.21 -14.83
N LEU A 485 11.08 15.39 -15.89
CA LEU A 485 12.23 14.59 -16.34
C LEU A 485 13.02 15.22 -17.50
N ASN A 486 12.70 16.44 -17.94
CA ASN A 486 13.32 17.02 -19.13
C ASN A 486 14.66 17.69 -18.77
N PRO A 487 15.82 17.22 -19.29
CA PRO A 487 17.13 17.75 -18.93
C PRO A 487 17.37 19.17 -19.46
N ASP A 488 16.67 19.59 -20.52
CA ASP A 488 16.90 20.86 -21.21
C ASP A 488 16.20 22.06 -20.53
N THR A 489 15.25 21.82 -19.61
CA THR A 489 14.65 22.86 -18.74
C THR A 489 15.57 23.19 -17.55
N GLY A 490 16.78 23.65 -17.88
CA GLY A 490 17.77 24.11 -16.93
C GLY A 490 17.34 25.40 -16.22
N ASP A 491 16.80 25.25 -15.00
CA ASP A 491 17.05 26.19 -13.89
C ASP A 491 16.48 25.73 -12.53
N LYS A 492 15.69 24.64 -12.46
CA LYS A 492 15.17 24.11 -11.18
C LYS A 492 15.51 22.63 -10.90
N ALA A 493 15.27 21.72 -11.84
CA ALA A 493 15.54 20.29 -11.62
C ALA A 493 17.05 19.96 -11.56
N THR A 494 17.85 20.61 -12.40
CA THR A 494 19.27 20.27 -12.59
C THR A 494 20.15 20.55 -11.36
N ARG A 495 19.80 21.54 -10.52
CA ARG A 495 20.55 21.81 -9.28
C ARG A 495 20.34 20.73 -8.22
N LEU A 496 19.14 20.15 -8.11
CA LEU A 496 18.85 19.10 -7.13
C LEU A 496 19.49 17.76 -7.53
N LEU A 497 19.48 17.41 -8.83
CA LEU A 497 20.17 16.22 -9.34
C LEU A 497 21.70 16.34 -9.26
N ASP A 498 22.28 17.51 -9.60
CA ASP A 498 23.73 17.73 -9.52
C ASP A 498 24.23 17.86 -8.06
N LEU A 499 23.40 18.37 -7.14
CA LEU A 499 23.70 18.31 -5.70
C LEU A 499 23.67 16.86 -5.19
N ALA A 500 22.66 16.07 -5.53
CA ALA A 500 22.60 14.64 -5.18
C ALA A 500 23.79 13.84 -5.76
N TYR A 501 24.28 14.21 -6.95
CA TYR A 501 25.47 13.59 -7.53
C TYR A 501 26.78 14.00 -6.81
N LYS A 502 26.82 15.19 -6.21
CA LYS A 502 27.98 15.74 -5.47
C LYS A 502 28.00 15.42 -3.97
N THR A 503 26.86 15.09 -3.36
CA THR A 503 26.74 14.70 -1.95
C THR A 503 26.77 13.18 -1.72
N GLY A 504 27.15 12.38 -2.73
CA GLY A 504 27.25 10.91 -2.61
C GLY A 504 25.94 10.14 -2.82
N LEU A 505 24.79 10.83 -2.88
CA LEU A 505 23.48 10.20 -3.13
C LEU A 505 23.34 9.64 -4.57
N GLY A 506 24.25 10.01 -5.49
CA GLY A 506 24.40 9.39 -6.81
C GLY A 506 24.66 7.88 -6.75
N GLU A 507 25.14 7.35 -5.61
CA GLU A 507 25.20 5.92 -5.39
C GLU A 507 23.83 5.28 -5.19
N LEU A 508 22.77 5.93 -4.66
CA LEU A 508 21.50 5.22 -4.40
C LEU A 508 20.84 4.64 -5.67
N SER A 509 20.85 5.38 -6.78
CA SER A 509 20.32 4.88 -8.06
C SER A 509 21.15 3.72 -8.62
N ASN A 510 22.48 3.88 -8.67
CA ASN A 510 23.39 2.84 -9.14
C ASN A 510 23.56 1.67 -8.16
N THR A 511 23.30 1.86 -6.86
CA THR A 511 23.52 0.87 -5.81
C THR A 511 22.24 0.14 -5.46
N LEU A 512 21.04 0.69 -5.71
CA LEU A 512 19.84 -0.14 -5.94
C LEU A 512 20.06 -1.06 -7.15
N PHE A 513 20.51 -0.53 -8.29
CA PHE A 513 20.78 -1.36 -9.48
C PHE A 513 22.03 -2.27 -9.39
N SER A 514 22.97 -2.01 -8.47
CA SER A 514 24.21 -2.80 -8.31
C SER A 514 24.26 -3.65 -7.01
N ARG A 515 23.35 -3.47 -6.04
CA ARG A 515 23.16 -4.42 -4.92
C ARG A 515 22.52 -5.72 -5.42
N TYR A 516 21.66 -5.63 -6.42
CA TYR A 516 20.95 -6.77 -7.01
C TYR A 516 21.59 -7.10 -8.36
N HIS A 517 22.25 -8.26 -8.44
CA HIS A 517 23.03 -8.70 -9.61
C HIS A 517 22.23 -8.70 -10.92
N ILE A 518 22.26 -7.57 -11.64
CA ILE A 518 21.90 -7.48 -13.06
C ILE A 518 23.16 -7.04 -13.81
N THR A 519 24.01 -8.02 -14.14
CA THR A 519 25.24 -7.77 -14.90
C THR A 519 24.93 -7.49 -16.37
N SER A 520 24.89 -6.21 -16.75
CA SER A 520 25.25 -5.81 -18.12
C SER A 520 26.01 -4.48 -18.11
N HIS A 521 27.13 -4.44 -18.84
CA HIS A 521 27.99 -3.25 -18.87
C HIS A 521 27.31 -2.08 -19.60
N GLN A 522 27.52 -0.87 -19.07
CA GLN A 522 27.15 0.42 -19.68
C GLN A 522 25.69 0.54 -20.13
N HIS A 523 24.72 0.66 -19.21
CA HIS A 523 23.33 0.96 -19.56
C HIS A 523 22.68 2.08 -18.74
N ASN A 524 21.89 2.90 -19.45
CA ASN A 524 21.19 4.07 -18.92
C ASN A 524 19.88 3.62 -18.23
N PRO A 525 19.62 4.00 -16.96
CA PRO A 525 18.50 3.46 -16.16
C PRO A 525 17.11 3.70 -16.78
N ILE A 526 16.96 4.77 -17.58
CA ILE A 526 15.71 5.08 -18.30
C ILE A 526 15.37 3.98 -19.34
N LYS A 527 16.39 3.36 -19.95
CA LYS A 527 16.18 2.20 -20.84
C LYS A 527 15.81 0.96 -20.05
N THR A 528 16.38 0.77 -18.86
CA THR A 528 16.08 -0.41 -18.01
C THR A 528 14.62 -0.43 -17.57
N PHE A 529 14.07 0.71 -17.10
CA PHE A 529 12.65 0.84 -16.75
C PHE A 529 11.72 0.52 -17.94
N ARG A 530 12.03 1.01 -19.14
CA ARG A 530 11.30 0.66 -20.37
C ARG A 530 11.45 -0.83 -20.74
N SER A 531 12.62 -1.42 -20.50
CA SER A 531 12.90 -2.83 -20.84
C SER A 531 12.20 -3.82 -19.90
N ILE A 532 12.11 -3.52 -18.60
CA ILE A 532 11.39 -4.36 -17.63
C ILE A 532 9.89 -4.36 -17.96
N GLN A 533 9.32 -3.18 -18.23
CA GLN A 533 7.93 -3.07 -18.69
C GLN A 533 7.66 -3.76 -20.04
N THR A 534 8.64 -3.88 -20.95
CA THR A 534 8.45 -4.64 -22.19
C THR A 534 8.69 -6.14 -22.03
N ALA A 535 9.57 -6.57 -21.12
CA ALA A 535 9.84 -7.98 -20.85
C ALA A 535 8.63 -8.69 -20.22
N GLU A 536 7.96 -8.06 -19.25
CA GLU A 536 6.76 -8.63 -18.62
C GLU A 536 5.57 -8.73 -19.59
N PHE A 537 5.49 -7.85 -20.60
CA PHE A 537 4.45 -7.91 -21.64
C PHE A 537 4.61 -9.10 -22.61
N TYR A 538 5.81 -9.66 -22.77
CA TYR A 538 6.05 -10.78 -23.70
C TYR A 538 5.81 -12.18 -23.08
N SER A 539 5.53 -12.27 -21.77
CA SER A 539 5.30 -13.58 -21.11
C SER A 539 3.92 -14.19 -21.34
N PHE A 540 3.03 -13.53 -22.10
CA PHE A 540 1.65 -13.99 -22.32
C PHE A 540 1.26 -14.24 -23.78
N ASP A 541 2.13 -13.96 -24.75
CA ASP A 541 1.90 -14.24 -26.17
C ASP A 541 3.02 -15.11 -26.75
N THR A 542 2.75 -16.40 -26.97
CA THR A 542 3.46 -17.21 -27.99
C THR A 542 2.70 -18.50 -28.33
N VAL A 543 1.78 -18.40 -29.30
CA VAL A 543 1.52 -19.53 -30.22
C VAL A 543 2.40 -19.29 -31.45
N PRO A 544 3.29 -20.22 -31.84
CA PRO A 544 4.27 -19.95 -32.88
C PRO A 544 3.64 -20.09 -34.29
N SER A 545 3.45 -18.98 -34.99
CA SER A 545 3.33 -18.98 -36.45
C SER A 545 4.67 -18.59 -37.09
N ASN A 546 5.19 -19.47 -37.94
CA ASN A 546 6.39 -19.20 -38.74
C ASN A 546 6.21 -17.96 -39.61
N GLU A 547 7.24 -17.13 -39.77
CA GLU A 547 7.92 -16.99 -41.07
C GLU A 547 9.24 -16.20 -40.99
N SER A 548 10.10 -16.45 -41.97
CA SER A 548 11.53 -16.10 -41.95
C SER A 548 11.86 -14.78 -42.64
N THR A 549 12.85 -14.07 -42.10
CA THR A 549 13.51 -12.92 -42.73
C THR A 549 14.32 -13.31 -43.98
N THR A 550 14.14 -12.56 -45.07
CA THR A 550 15.19 -12.36 -46.09
C THR A 550 15.06 -10.97 -46.70
N ALA A 551 16.20 -10.31 -46.93
CA ALA A 551 16.28 -8.99 -47.56
C ALA A 551 16.91 -9.10 -48.96
N THR A 552 16.53 -8.22 -49.91
CA THR A 552 17.44 -7.26 -50.57
C THR A 552 16.82 -6.46 -51.74
N ASN A 553 17.27 -5.21 -51.88
CA ASN A 553 17.49 -4.41 -53.10
C ASN A 553 16.31 -3.89 -53.99
N THR A 554 16.05 -2.59 -53.81
CA THR A 554 15.87 -1.52 -54.83
C THR A 554 15.42 -1.84 -56.28
N THR A 555 14.33 -1.18 -56.72
CA THR A 555 14.24 -0.35 -57.95
C THR A 555 13.02 0.60 -57.87
N LYS A 556 13.05 1.74 -58.57
CA LYS A 556 12.03 2.81 -58.57
C LYS A 556 10.79 2.46 -59.43
N MET A 557 9.57 2.78 -58.97
CA MET A 557 8.64 3.75 -59.60
C MET A 557 7.20 3.69 -59.05
N THR A 558 6.62 4.88 -58.86
CA THR A 558 5.20 5.30 -58.92
C THR A 558 4.08 4.24 -59.07
N GLN A 559 3.17 4.15 -58.09
CA GLN A 559 1.78 4.65 -58.18
C GLN A 559 0.96 4.35 -56.88
N SER A 560 -0.16 5.06 -56.72
CA SER A 560 -0.97 5.08 -55.49
C SER A 560 -1.68 3.75 -55.22
N LYS A 561 -1.76 3.37 -53.93
CA LYS A 561 -2.48 2.18 -53.46
C LYS A 561 -4.00 2.39 -53.34
N ALA A 562 -4.49 3.59 -53.66
CA ALA A 562 -5.91 3.95 -53.56
C ALA A 562 -6.77 3.37 -54.70
N ASP A 563 -6.23 3.24 -55.91
CA ASP A 563 -7.02 2.95 -57.11
C ASP A 563 -7.38 1.47 -57.30
N LYS A 564 -6.80 0.56 -56.49
CA LYS A 564 -7.11 -0.89 -56.51
C LYS A 564 -8.13 -1.36 -55.47
N ILE A 565 -8.71 -0.45 -54.69
CA ILE A 565 -9.79 -0.77 -53.73
C ILE A 565 -11.18 -0.56 -54.37
N ASN A 566 -11.30 0.35 -55.33
CA ASN A 566 -12.56 0.66 -56.01
C ASN A 566 -13.03 -0.40 -57.03
N GLU A 567 -12.16 -1.32 -57.45
CA GLU A 567 -12.49 -2.33 -58.48
C GLU A 567 -13.09 -3.64 -57.90
N VAL A 568 -13.07 -3.81 -56.56
CA VAL A 568 -13.64 -4.99 -55.86
C VAL A 568 -14.96 -4.66 -55.16
N GLN A 569 -15.32 -3.39 -55.00
CA GLN A 569 -16.59 -2.96 -54.37
C GLN A 569 -17.81 -2.93 -55.32
N SER A 570 -17.65 -3.33 -56.58
CA SER A 570 -18.73 -3.33 -57.58
C SER A 570 -19.57 -4.63 -57.64
N ASN A 571 -19.20 -5.68 -56.91
CA ASN A 571 -19.82 -7.02 -57.00
C ASN A 571 -20.30 -7.58 -55.63
N LEU A 572 -21.05 -6.78 -54.87
CA LEU A 572 -21.83 -7.26 -53.71
C LEU A 572 -23.28 -6.72 -53.78
N PRO A 573 -24.31 -7.59 -53.71
CA PRO A 573 -25.70 -7.14 -53.58
C PRO A 573 -25.94 -6.44 -52.23
N LEU A 574 -26.66 -5.32 -52.25
CA LEU A 574 -27.02 -4.54 -51.06
C LEU A 574 -28.33 -5.05 -50.40
N PRO A 575 -28.53 -4.81 -49.09
CA PRO A 575 -29.57 -5.46 -48.28
C PRO A 575 -30.93 -4.74 -48.30
N GLU A 576 -31.99 -5.50 -48.03
CA GLU A 576 -33.32 -4.94 -47.70
C GLU A 576 -33.34 -4.32 -46.28
N GLN A 577 -34.16 -3.28 -46.11
CA GLN A 577 -34.18 -2.43 -44.92
C GLN A 577 -35.02 -3.02 -43.76
N PRO A 578 -34.70 -2.70 -42.49
CA PRO A 578 -35.58 -2.99 -41.36
C PRO A 578 -36.78 -2.03 -41.33
N PRO A 579 -37.98 -2.48 -40.93
CA PRO A 579 -39.17 -1.63 -40.87
C PRO A 579 -39.13 -0.66 -39.67
N VAL A 580 -39.67 0.55 -39.90
CA VAL A 580 -39.81 1.62 -38.91
C VAL A 580 -41.16 1.51 -38.18
N ALA A 581 -41.22 1.98 -36.94
CA ALA A 581 -42.44 1.99 -36.13
C ALA A 581 -43.46 3.07 -36.59
N SER A 582 -44.76 2.73 -36.48
CA SER A 582 -45.85 3.71 -36.44
C SER A 582 -47.00 3.17 -35.57
N ASP A 583 -47.78 4.08 -35.00
CA ASP A 583 -48.76 3.84 -33.94
C ASP A 583 -49.94 2.92 -34.32
N TRP A 584 -50.66 2.42 -33.31
CA TRP A 584 -52.04 2.84 -32.98
C TRP A 584 -52.65 1.92 -31.90
N GLN A 585 -53.44 2.51 -30.99
CA GLN A 585 -54.20 1.78 -29.97
C GLN A 585 -55.42 1.09 -30.60
N SER A 586 -55.71 -0.14 -30.21
CA SER A 586 -57.09 -0.61 -29.99
C SER A 586 -57.11 -1.83 -29.08
N ALA A 587 -58.11 -1.89 -28.19
CA ALA A 587 -58.51 -3.13 -27.56
C ALA A 587 -59.21 -4.05 -28.58
N ASP A 588 -59.20 -5.36 -28.38
CA ASP A 588 -60.32 -6.04 -27.68
C ASP A 588 -59.92 -7.47 -27.23
N ALA A 589 -60.72 -8.08 -26.36
CA ALA A 589 -60.51 -9.42 -25.83
C ALA A 589 -61.24 -10.50 -26.65
N THR A 590 -60.75 -11.75 -26.63
CA THR A 590 -61.56 -12.97 -26.38
C THR A 590 -60.75 -14.28 -26.49
N LYS A 591 -60.90 -15.16 -25.47
CA LYS A 591 -60.60 -16.62 -25.48
C LYS A 591 -59.11 -16.98 -25.71
N VAL A 592 -58.47 -17.87 -24.94
CA VAL A 592 -58.86 -19.26 -24.60
C VAL A 592 -58.65 -19.57 -23.10
N ASN A 593 -59.32 -20.61 -22.60
CA ASN A 593 -59.45 -20.99 -21.18
C ASN A 593 -58.69 -22.32 -20.86
N VAL A 594 -58.86 -22.81 -19.62
CA VAL A 594 -58.41 -24.09 -19.01
C VAL A 594 -56.98 -24.02 -18.44
N GLY A 595 -56.70 -24.28 -17.16
CA GLY A 595 -57.49 -24.64 -15.96
C GLY A 595 -56.51 -24.90 -14.80
N SER A 596 -56.84 -25.30 -13.56
CA SER A 596 -58.09 -25.36 -12.77
C SER A 596 -57.70 -25.62 -11.29
N GLY A 597 -58.56 -25.24 -10.32
CA GLY A 597 -58.37 -25.54 -8.89
C GLY A 597 -57.68 -24.42 -8.08
N GLY A 598 -58.29 -23.78 -7.07
CA GLY A 598 -59.65 -23.91 -6.55
C GLY A 598 -59.68 -24.37 -5.09
N ASN A 599 -59.84 -23.41 -4.18
CA ASN A 599 -60.79 -23.52 -3.06
C ASN A 599 -61.10 -22.12 -2.49
N ALA A 600 -62.38 -21.90 -2.20
CA ALA A 600 -62.91 -20.73 -1.48
C ALA A 600 -62.76 -20.95 0.05
N GLU A 601 -63.17 -20.10 1.01
CA GLU A 601 -64.26 -19.12 1.12
C GLU A 601 -63.80 -17.94 2.01
N ALA A 602 -63.99 -16.66 1.65
CA ALA A 602 -65.18 -15.80 1.84
C ALA A 602 -65.12 -14.98 3.17
N PRO A 603 -65.95 -13.93 3.38
CA PRO A 603 -65.43 -12.57 3.20
C PRO A 603 -65.86 -11.57 4.33
N ILE A 604 -66.05 -10.29 3.97
CA ILE A 604 -66.49 -9.12 4.77
C ILE A 604 -65.31 -8.35 5.41
N GLY A 605 -65.10 -7.05 5.17
CA GLY A 605 -65.71 -6.13 4.19
C GLY A 605 -65.70 -4.67 4.66
N ARG A 606 -65.34 -3.74 3.74
CA ARG A 606 -65.50 -2.27 3.83
C ARG A 606 -64.68 -1.55 4.93
N ASP A 607 -64.13 -0.36 4.73
CA ASP A 607 -64.24 0.59 3.61
C ASP A 607 -62.95 1.42 3.38
N THR A 608 -62.86 1.97 2.17
CA THR A 608 -62.11 3.15 1.66
C THR A 608 -61.13 3.89 2.61
N ALA A 609 -59.85 4.08 2.24
CA ALA A 609 -59.27 5.21 1.45
C ALA A 609 -59.27 6.57 2.19
N ALA A 610 -58.29 7.48 2.06
CA ALA A 610 -57.18 7.67 1.12
C ALA A 610 -55.98 8.31 1.89
N THR A 611 -54.70 8.09 1.56
CA THR A 611 -53.88 8.91 0.60
C THR A 611 -54.25 10.41 0.58
N SER A 612 -53.35 11.40 0.63
CA SER A 612 -51.92 11.45 0.23
C SER A 612 -51.29 12.83 0.52
N GLY A 613 -49.96 12.96 0.39
CA GLY A 613 -49.24 14.23 0.12
C GLY A 613 -48.39 14.72 1.30
N LEU A 614 -47.04 14.61 1.32
CA LEU A 614 -46.02 15.29 0.49
C LEU A 614 -46.14 16.82 0.46
N ARG A 615 -45.22 17.53 1.16
CA ARG A 615 -44.08 18.30 0.58
C ARG A 615 -43.60 19.43 1.54
N GLU A 616 -42.29 19.56 1.71
CA GLU A 616 -41.58 20.70 2.35
C GLU A 616 -41.58 21.96 1.42
N PRO A 617 -40.88 23.10 1.67
CA PRO A 617 -39.96 23.49 2.77
C PRO A 617 -40.07 24.97 3.26
N ALA A 618 -39.01 25.46 3.93
CA ALA A 618 -38.62 26.85 4.26
C ALA A 618 -39.23 27.50 5.53
N SER A 619 -38.58 28.44 6.25
CA SER A 619 -37.14 28.79 6.41
C SER A 619 -36.95 29.87 7.50
N LYS A 620 -35.78 29.90 8.18
CA LYS A 620 -35.19 31.03 8.96
C LYS A 620 -35.95 31.60 10.18
N ALA A 621 -35.26 31.69 11.32
CA ALA A 621 -34.91 32.96 11.99
C ALA A 621 -33.86 32.73 13.11
N ASN A 622 -33.00 33.72 13.35
CA ASN A 622 -32.13 33.80 14.54
C ASN A 622 -32.96 34.26 15.76
N GLU A 623 -32.51 33.94 16.97
CA GLU A 623 -32.27 34.96 18.00
C GLU A 623 -31.32 34.45 19.10
N ASP A 624 -30.21 35.17 19.31
CA ASP A 624 -29.42 35.17 20.55
C ASP A 624 -30.03 36.20 21.51
N LEU A 625 -29.93 35.99 22.84
CA LEU A 625 -29.36 36.96 23.80
C LEU A 625 -29.53 36.55 25.29
N SER A 626 -28.40 36.19 25.90
CA SER A 626 -27.86 36.73 27.17
C SER A 626 -28.69 36.81 28.48
N SER A 627 -28.33 35.93 29.42
CA SER A 627 -27.84 36.22 30.79
C SER A 627 -28.68 36.97 31.86
N VAL A 628 -29.15 36.22 32.88
CA VAL A 628 -29.26 36.57 34.33
C VAL A 628 -29.16 35.25 35.15
N GLY A 629 -28.61 35.13 36.37
CA GLY A 629 -27.76 36.05 37.15
C GLY A 629 -27.80 35.87 38.69
N ARG A 630 -26.99 34.93 39.26
CA ARG A 630 -26.78 34.60 40.71
C ARG A 630 -27.97 34.08 41.54
N GLN A 631 -27.77 32.95 42.23
CA GLN A 631 -27.82 32.83 43.70
C GLN A 631 -27.33 31.43 44.14
N GLY A 632 -27.09 31.22 45.43
CA GLY A 632 -26.70 29.93 45.99
C GLY A 632 -27.02 29.82 47.48
N VAL A 633 -26.41 28.80 48.12
CA VAL A 633 -26.45 28.42 49.55
C VAL A 633 -27.64 27.55 49.99
N GLU A 634 -27.28 26.58 50.87
CA GLU A 634 -28.08 25.69 51.75
C GLU A 634 -28.42 24.27 51.24
N GLY A 635 -28.04 23.25 52.05
CA GLY A 635 -28.17 21.82 51.71
C GLY A 635 -27.27 20.89 52.55
N LEU A 636 -27.54 20.82 53.86
CA LEU A 636 -26.78 20.14 54.92
C LEU A 636 -26.41 18.64 54.72
N SER A 637 -25.34 18.25 55.42
CA SER A 637 -25.06 16.93 56.07
C SER A 637 -24.88 15.64 55.23
N GLY A 638 -23.68 15.03 55.33
CA GLY A 638 -23.45 13.58 55.10
C GLY A 638 -23.96 12.73 56.28
N PRO A 639 -23.93 11.38 56.20
CA PRO A 639 -22.70 10.59 56.46
C PRO A 639 -22.69 9.23 55.69
N PRO A 640 -22.06 8.11 56.14
CA PRO A 640 -20.74 7.87 56.73
C PRO A 640 -19.85 6.91 55.87
N LYS A 641 -18.75 6.41 56.46
CA LYS A 641 -17.80 5.43 55.89
C LYS A 641 -18.24 3.95 56.01
N ASP A 642 -17.41 3.09 55.39
CA ASP A 642 -17.07 1.69 55.73
C ASP A 642 -17.79 0.52 55.02
N ALA A 643 -17.07 -0.63 54.98
CA ALA A 643 -17.28 -1.88 54.21
C ALA A 643 -16.92 -1.79 52.70
N ALA A 644 -15.82 -2.32 52.16
CA ALA A 644 -15.00 -3.51 52.47
C ALA A 644 -15.65 -4.87 52.13
N ALA A 645 -14.97 -5.61 51.23
CA ALA A 645 -15.13 -7.03 50.88
C ALA A 645 -16.46 -7.53 50.27
N LYS A 646 -16.47 -7.67 48.95
CA LYS A 646 -16.50 -8.99 48.29
C LYS A 646 -16.00 -8.95 46.86
#